data_AF-A0A971UEA6-F1
#
_entry.id   AF-A0A971UEA6-F1
#
_cell.length_a   1.000
_cell.length_b   1.000
_cell.length_c   1.000
_cell.angle_alpha   90.00
_cell.angle_beta   90.00
_cell.angle_gamma   90.00
#
_symmetry.space_group_name_H-M   'P 1'
#
loop_
_entity.id
_entity.type
_entity.pdbx_description
1 polymer ?
#
loop_
_entity_poly.entity_id
_entity_poly.type
_entity_poly.pdbx_seq_one_letter_code
_entity_poly.pdbx_strand_id
1 'polypeptide(L)'
;MTRRGMLEQYAQSVEPGVLIVEPRMFRRIIRLDRRIQGFPQLLSRRETYPIERNRLLALVDSRELGVRSAGSMPERLVLLARPEELDADKEDGAEQYVRDLARRLFHACVHLELDKRFTDASVSVSMARDRRSQLGEAEFAEIQGVLLQDDRLFPASSDVEVYIEFVASYLEMHYFAPEALSCHFPGVRDWSVVDDIVRQDIDHQALLERMPLRGWVHKPARGPAAPGPAVEPEEADESMPRAEFRQLQMQAERAAAAGNQVKAALLHATASVRGPREYRAETRAAACAELEQLAWRLRDAVNLSDAEVADWARALQALLVTPGERYQSIETRLLYDLQKVCVEHERRVHRTSIWRWIVSRGRRPCERPLPLLGETLILRHLQRAQRRVSATRVDAEQRERLAELLEGVWTRLAAHTRERLRRIMTRIVERVGLRPGNVPERVAREKMTEELMDRILERGYISMADVRDALSKNDLKLPDVAGMMDFLRGDLLLKVDRALGSALEGVYRRGTVYQRWPQMLSSLAFGTRTGRFLTRFLAVPYGGAYLALACLRHLRHSFTFGPAEMGSLAQSDLASSGARPSGNWLFVTAVFCLGTWVLLLVHRPTFRHWCMLQLKACGRYARRWLIELPTEIIHSRLLQRVLGSYAFRVLQDYVLRPVFVTFCLALLTRICGVQIGWRTWLDVGLVAALLLNSAVGRFVDEVTMHRLTRLWRDLRIHVIGSLAQWTMDLFRGLITTVERIINLMDEWLRLRRGNSRLLRVCKTLAGMLWFVVAYVVVFVFTLLVEPQINPIKHFPVVTVSHKLILPAWPVVVQKLSTVLGTPMANTLVGSTIWLVPGVFGFLVWELKENWRLYRANRPPTIRNKSMGSHGETMLRLLRPGFHSGTLPKAFATLRRAFQGGESVEGRRCRRMRATIRRVEIDVRRFVERELLRLLADSEFLAGAELNVSFVQVATNRVVVEVSCAAWPADPIVVSWEYTAEKLVGEVWPTGWVGRLGEDDRATLGAAVSGLFQHTGVDEAAGPLPLIVAPPFTWEHWVCMWQRRGEPAVQLAQPVSENAVSLGS
;
A
#
# COMPACT_ATOMS: atom_id res chain seq x y z
N MET A 1 28.67 -36.50 -22.64
CA MET A 1 28.58 -35.56 -21.49
C MET A 1 27.83 -34.33 -21.95
N THR A 2 26.78 -33.92 -21.25
CA THR A 2 26.05 -32.68 -21.57
C THR A 2 26.94 -31.46 -21.32
N ARG A 3 26.78 -30.37 -22.09
CA ARG A 3 27.49 -29.08 -21.90
C ARG A 3 27.41 -28.60 -20.45
N ARG A 4 26.27 -28.89 -19.80
CA ARG A 4 25.99 -28.70 -18.37
C ARG A 4 26.94 -29.46 -17.43
N GLY A 5 27.20 -30.74 -17.68
CA GLY A 5 28.08 -31.56 -16.84
C GLY A 5 29.56 -31.13 -16.90
N MET A 6 30.00 -30.57 -18.02
CA MET A 6 31.35 -30.01 -18.15
C MET A 6 31.53 -28.72 -17.33
N LEU A 7 30.51 -27.85 -17.29
CA LEU A 7 30.54 -26.61 -16.50
C LEU A 7 30.55 -26.88 -14.98
N GLU A 8 29.85 -27.92 -14.54
CA GLU A 8 29.82 -28.32 -13.12
C GLU A 8 31.15 -28.96 -12.68
N GLN A 9 31.75 -29.80 -13.52
CA GLN A 9 33.10 -30.35 -13.26
C GLN A 9 34.16 -29.24 -13.23
N TYR A 10 34.03 -28.24 -14.10
CA TYR A 10 34.91 -27.08 -14.10
C TYR A 10 34.76 -26.25 -12.82
N ALA A 11 33.53 -25.97 -12.37
CA ALA A 11 33.30 -25.27 -11.10
C ALA A 11 33.90 -26.01 -9.90
N GLN A 12 33.82 -27.35 -9.85
CA GLN A 12 34.46 -28.17 -8.81
C GLN A 12 36.00 -28.17 -8.89
N SER A 13 36.59 -27.94 -10.06
CA SER A 13 38.05 -27.80 -10.19
C SER A 13 38.59 -26.46 -9.69
N VAL A 14 37.74 -25.42 -9.60
CA VAL A 14 38.14 -24.08 -9.15
C VAL A 14 38.29 -24.02 -7.64
N GLU A 15 37.36 -24.63 -6.89
CA GLU A 15 37.41 -24.70 -5.43
C GLU A 15 36.94 -26.08 -4.94
N PRO A 16 37.85 -26.98 -4.53
CA PRO A 16 37.50 -28.34 -4.10
C PRO A 16 36.65 -28.37 -2.82
N GLY A 17 36.57 -27.26 -2.08
CA GLY A 17 35.67 -27.07 -0.95
C GLY A 17 34.19 -26.88 -1.32
N VAL A 18 33.84 -26.70 -2.60
CA VAL A 18 32.44 -26.47 -3.03
C VAL A 18 31.87 -27.70 -3.75
N LEU A 19 30.74 -28.21 -3.25
CA LEU A 19 30.06 -29.38 -3.83
C LEU A 19 28.70 -29.00 -4.43
N ILE A 20 28.56 -29.14 -5.75
CA ILE A 20 27.29 -28.91 -6.45
C ILE A 20 26.38 -30.12 -6.25
N VAL A 21 25.17 -29.89 -5.74
CA VAL A 21 24.18 -30.93 -5.47
C VAL A 21 22.82 -30.61 -6.09
N GLU A 22 22.06 -31.66 -6.39
CA GLU A 22 20.67 -31.53 -6.83
C GLU A 22 19.84 -30.80 -5.76
N PRO A 23 18.91 -29.90 -6.13
CA PRO A 23 18.19 -29.05 -5.16
C PRO A 23 17.34 -29.85 -4.18
N ARG A 24 16.81 -30.99 -4.62
CA ARG A 24 16.12 -31.96 -3.75
C ARG A 24 17.04 -32.53 -2.67
N MET A 25 18.27 -32.87 -3.04
CA MET A 25 19.28 -33.42 -2.12
C MET A 25 19.77 -32.34 -1.17
N PHE A 26 20.02 -31.13 -1.68
CA PHE A 26 20.34 -29.96 -0.87
C PHE A 26 19.31 -29.72 0.24
N ARG A 27 18.00 -29.69 -0.10
CA ARG A 27 16.92 -29.53 0.90
C ARG A 27 16.86 -30.69 1.89
N ARG A 28 17.12 -31.94 1.45
CA ARG A 28 17.19 -33.11 2.33
C ARG A 28 18.34 -32.99 3.33
N ILE A 29 19.53 -32.60 2.87
CA ILE A 29 20.70 -32.42 3.75
C ILE A 29 20.41 -31.37 4.81
N ILE A 30 19.91 -30.19 4.42
CA ILE A 30 19.52 -29.13 5.37
C ILE A 30 18.48 -29.64 6.38
N ARG A 31 17.45 -30.36 5.92
CA ARG A 31 16.40 -30.92 6.77
C ARG A 31 16.97 -31.86 7.83
N LEU A 32 17.84 -32.77 7.43
CA LEU A 32 18.42 -33.79 8.32
C LEU A 32 19.46 -33.17 9.26
N ASP A 33 20.31 -32.28 8.74
CA ASP A 33 21.42 -31.69 9.49
C ASP A 33 20.96 -30.76 10.62
N ARG A 34 20.00 -29.87 10.31
CA ARG A 34 19.42 -28.92 11.27
C ARG A 34 18.22 -29.51 12.03
N ARG A 35 17.91 -30.80 11.82
CA ARG A 35 16.77 -31.51 12.44
C ARG A 35 15.45 -30.73 12.34
N ILE A 36 15.24 -30.09 11.20
CA ILE A 36 14.12 -29.20 10.96
C ILE A 36 12.83 -30.02 10.86
N GLN A 37 11.96 -29.91 11.86
CA GLN A 37 10.66 -30.57 11.89
C GLN A 37 9.57 -29.59 11.43
N GLY A 38 9.11 -29.71 10.18
CA GLY A 38 7.93 -28.98 9.69
C GLY A 38 7.95 -28.57 8.22
N PHE A 39 6.76 -28.46 7.63
CA PHE A 39 6.52 -28.05 6.24
C PHE A 39 7.00 -26.63 5.87
N PRO A 40 6.88 -25.59 6.74
CA PRO A 40 7.26 -24.22 6.39
C PRO A 40 8.77 -23.96 6.30
N GLN A 41 9.57 -24.69 7.08
CA GLN A 41 11.02 -24.48 7.18
C GLN A 41 11.79 -25.14 6.02
N LEU A 42 11.13 -26.00 5.24
CA LEU A 42 11.63 -26.61 4.00
C LEU A 42 11.59 -25.67 2.78
N LEU A 43 11.11 -24.43 2.98
CA LEU A 43 10.89 -23.46 1.91
C LEU A 43 12.07 -22.49 1.71
N SER A 44 13.16 -22.60 2.48
CA SER A 44 14.31 -21.69 2.39
C SER A 44 14.84 -21.58 0.95
N ARG A 45 15.12 -20.34 0.52
CA ARG A 45 15.70 -20.01 -0.80
C ARG A 45 17.23 -20.04 -0.79
N ARG A 46 17.86 -20.55 0.27
CA ARG A 46 19.30 -20.71 0.33
C ARG A 46 19.80 -21.47 -0.90
N GLU A 47 20.81 -20.89 -1.52
CA GLU A 47 21.51 -21.47 -2.68
C GLU A 47 22.83 -22.12 -2.26
N THR A 48 23.29 -21.81 -1.04
CA THR A 48 24.54 -22.26 -0.42
C THR A 48 24.29 -22.81 0.99
N TYR A 49 25.04 -23.82 1.41
CA TYR A 49 24.96 -24.36 2.77
C TYR A 49 26.32 -24.88 3.26
N PRO A 50 26.95 -24.23 4.27
CA PRO A 50 28.18 -24.73 4.86
C PRO A 50 27.91 -26.00 5.70
N ILE A 51 28.77 -27.01 5.56
CA ILE A 51 28.69 -28.28 6.31
C ILE A 51 30.07 -28.93 6.46
N GLU A 52 30.29 -29.59 7.59
CA GLU A 52 31.48 -30.42 7.81
C GLU A 52 31.38 -31.76 7.07
N ARG A 53 32.50 -32.25 6.54
CA ARG A 53 32.58 -33.51 5.78
C ARG A 53 32.01 -34.70 6.53
N ASN A 54 32.43 -34.91 7.77
CA ASN A 54 32.00 -36.07 8.57
C ASN A 54 30.49 -36.03 8.82
N ARG A 55 29.95 -34.81 8.97
CA ARG A 55 28.53 -34.58 9.16
C ARG A 55 27.75 -34.80 7.88
N LEU A 56 28.25 -34.36 6.72
CA LEU A 56 27.66 -34.63 5.41
C LEU A 56 27.59 -36.14 5.11
N LEU A 57 28.69 -36.87 5.33
CA LEU A 57 28.79 -38.31 5.09
C LEU A 57 27.89 -39.14 6.04
N ALA A 58 27.53 -38.60 7.20
CA ALA A 58 26.55 -39.21 8.09
C ALA A 58 25.09 -39.07 7.60
N LEU A 59 24.83 -38.17 6.63
CA LEU A 59 23.49 -37.85 6.14
C LEU A 59 23.20 -38.40 4.75
N VAL A 60 24.22 -38.51 3.90
CA VAL A 60 24.10 -38.92 2.49
C VAL A 60 25.28 -39.80 2.12
N ASP A 61 25.02 -40.89 1.38
CA ASP A 61 26.06 -41.77 0.86
C ASP A 61 26.90 -41.04 -0.21
N SER A 62 28.22 -41.24 -0.16
CA SER A 62 29.19 -40.83 -1.19
C SER A 62 28.75 -41.11 -2.63
N ARG A 63 28.05 -42.23 -2.88
CA ARG A 63 27.54 -42.59 -4.21
C ARG A 63 26.40 -41.69 -4.68
N GLU A 64 25.54 -41.22 -3.76
CA GLU A 64 24.47 -40.27 -4.09
C GLU A 64 25.05 -38.88 -4.40
N LEU A 65 26.17 -38.50 -3.76
CA LEU A 65 26.86 -37.22 -3.99
C LEU A 65 27.68 -37.19 -5.30
N GLY A 66 27.83 -38.32 -5.99
CA GLY A 66 28.63 -38.42 -7.22
C GLY A 66 30.14 -38.29 -7.01
N VAL A 67 30.62 -38.44 -5.77
CA VAL A 67 32.04 -38.30 -5.41
C VAL A 67 32.73 -39.66 -5.49
N ARG A 68 33.88 -39.74 -6.20
CA ARG A 68 34.60 -41.00 -6.44
C ARG A 68 35.32 -41.57 -5.21
N SER A 69 35.73 -40.72 -4.26
CA SER A 69 36.34 -41.14 -2.99
C SER A 69 36.01 -40.14 -1.88
N ALA A 70 35.49 -40.62 -0.76
CA ALA A 70 35.11 -39.76 0.37
C ALA A 70 36.31 -39.08 1.07
N GLY A 71 37.52 -39.65 0.91
CA GLY A 71 38.76 -39.16 1.54
C GLY A 71 39.38 -37.93 0.87
N SER A 72 38.98 -37.59 -0.37
CA SER A 72 39.53 -36.43 -1.09
C SER A 72 38.81 -35.11 -0.80
N MET A 73 37.75 -35.14 0.01
CA MET A 73 37.00 -33.95 0.36
C MET A 73 37.67 -33.19 1.51
N PRO A 74 37.80 -31.85 1.43
CA PRO A 74 38.18 -30.99 2.55
C PRO A 74 37.30 -31.20 3.78
N GLU A 75 37.81 -30.85 4.97
CA GLU A 75 37.08 -31.02 6.24
C GLU A 75 35.81 -30.16 6.31
N ARG A 76 35.88 -28.94 5.75
CA ARG A 76 34.74 -28.01 5.62
C ARG A 76 34.39 -27.80 4.17
N LEU A 77 33.09 -27.87 3.88
CA LEU A 77 32.54 -27.84 2.54
C LEU A 77 31.37 -26.86 2.49
N VAL A 78 31.14 -26.24 1.33
CA VAL A 78 29.89 -25.52 1.05
C VAL A 78 29.14 -26.26 -0.05
N LEU A 79 27.92 -26.68 0.27
CA LEU A 79 27.00 -27.25 -0.72
C LEU A 79 26.42 -26.13 -1.56
N LEU A 80 26.39 -26.33 -2.88
CA LEU A 80 25.81 -25.40 -3.85
C LEU A 80 24.58 -26.06 -4.48
N ALA A 81 23.40 -25.45 -4.35
CA ALA A 81 22.20 -25.93 -5.01
C ALA A 81 22.27 -25.62 -6.52
N ARG A 82 22.09 -26.67 -7.34
CA ARG A 82 22.00 -26.55 -8.80
C ARG A 82 20.85 -25.60 -9.22
N PRO A 83 21.04 -24.69 -10.20
CA PRO A 83 19.96 -23.82 -10.69
C PRO A 83 18.79 -24.61 -11.31
N GLU A 84 17.54 -24.35 -10.89
CA GLU A 84 16.32 -25.11 -11.25
C GLU A 84 15.60 -24.61 -12.52
N GLU A 85 15.89 -23.42 -13.05
CA GLU A 85 14.95 -22.66 -13.91
C GLU A 85 15.45 -22.27 -15.32
N LEU A 86 16.62 -22.74 -15.76
CA LEU A 86 17.17 -22.36 -17.07
C LEU A 86 17.28 -23.58 -17.99
N ASP A 87 16.64 -23.50 -19.16
CA ASP A 87 16.89 -24.40 -20.30
C ASP A 87 18.32 -24.13 -20.79
N ALA A 88 19.29 -24.80 -20.16
CA ALA A 88 20.72 -24.72 -20.52
C ALA A 88 21.01 -25.17 -21.97
N ASP A 89 20.00 -25.72 -22.65
CA ASP A 89 20.05 -26.19 -24.02
C ASP A 89 19.78 -25.08 -25.07
N LYS A 90 19.30 -23.88 -24.64
CA LYS A 90 19.23 -22.68 -25.49
C LYS A 90 20.51 -21.84 -25.33
N GLU A 91 21.03 -21.25 -26.41
CA GLU A 91 22.28 -20.46 -26.36
C GLU A 91 22.21 -19.28 -25.37
N ASP A 92 21.12 -18.50 -25.38
CA ASP A 92 20.88 -17.44 -24.38
C ASP A 92 20.75 -17.99 -22.95
N GLY A 93 20.22 -19.21 -22.81
CA GLY A 93 20.04 -19.90 -21.53
C GLY A 93 21.34 -20.44 -20.93
N ALA A 94 22.30 -20.84 -21.78
CA ALA A 94 23.60 -21.33 -21.34
C ALA A 94 24.46 -20.20 -20.74
N GLU A 95 24.48 -19.01 -21.37
CA GLU A 95 25.21 -17.84 -20.86
C GLU A 95 24.65 -17.40 -19.50
N GLN A 96 23.32 -17.35 -19.37
CA GLN A 96 22.65 -16.99 -18.12
C GLN A 96 22.86 -18.04 -17.02
N TYR A 97 22.88 -19.33 -17.37
CA TYR A 97 23.17 -20.43 -16.44
C TYR A 97 24.59 -20.36 -15.88
N VAL A 98 25.58 -20.06 -16.73
CA VAL A 98 26.99 -19.89 -16.30
C VAL A 98 27.12 -18.67 -15.38
N ARG A 99 26.47 -17.55 -15.71
CA ARG A 99 26.47 -16.35 -14.86
C ARG A 99 25.86 -16.61 -13.49
N ASP A 100 24.74 -17.32 -13.43
CA ASP A 100 24.12 -17.69 -12.15
C ASP A 100 24.98 -18.65 -11.34
N LEU A 101 25.61 -19.64 -11.99
CA LEU A 101 26.53 -20.56 -11.33
C LEU A 101 27.76 -19.83 -10.79
N ALA A 102 28.34 -18.92 -11.56
CA ALA A 102 29.46 -18.08 -11.17
C ALA A 102 29.16 -17.23 -9.93
N ARG A 103 28.00 -16.55 -9.94
CA ARG A 103 27.52 -15.73 -8.82
C ARG A 103 27.40 -16.55 -7.53
N ARG A 104 26.78 -17.73 -7.62
CA ARG A 104 26.61 -18.65 -6.47
C ARG A 104 27.94 -19.22 -5.99
N LEU A 105 28.84 -19.58 -6.91
CA LEU A 105 30.16 -20.12 -6.58
C LEU A 105 31.00 -19.08 -5.83
N PHE A 106 31.00 -17.82 -6.28
CA PHE A 106 31.68 -16.74 -5.57
C PHE A 106 31.10 -16.53 -4.17
N HIS A 107 29.78 -16.51 -4.03
CA HIS A 107 29.10 -16.44 -2.74
C HIS A 107 29.54 -17.60 -1.80
N ALA A 108 29.62 -18.84 -2.33
CA ALA A 108 30.07 -20.00 -1.55
C ALA A 108 31.55 -19.90 -1.12
N CYS A 109 32.43 -19.35 -1.96
CA CYS A 109 33.84 -19.15 -1.63
C CYS A 109 34.03 -18.12 -0.51
N VAL A 110 33.24 -17.03 -0.52
CA VAL A 110 33.23 -16.05 0.58
C VAL A 110 32.83 -16.72 1.89
N HIS A 111 31.78 -17.55 1.89
CA HIS A 111 31.38 -18.33 3.07
C HIS A 111 32.52 -19.22 3.58
N LEU A 112 33.19 -19.96 2.70
CA LEU A 112 34.31 -20.83 3.07
C LEU A 112 35.46 -20.04 3.72
N GLU A 113 35.82 -18.89 3.16
CA GLU A 113 36.96 -18.12 3.65
C GLU A 113 36.68 -17.45 5.00
N LEU A 114 35.48 -16.91 5.17
CA LEU A 114 35.03 -16.37 6.46
C LEU A 114 34.91 -17.48 7.50
N ASP A 115 34.37 -18.64 7.15
CA ASP A 115 34.22 -19.76 8.08
C ASP A 115 35.59 -20.30 8.55
N LYS A 116 36.59 -20.39 7.65
CA LYS A 116 37.98 -20.71 8.04
C LYS A 116 38.53 -19.70 9.06
N ARG A 117 38.31 -18.41 8.81
CA ARG A 117 38.81 -17.33 9.67
C ARG A 117 38.11 -17.28 11.02
N PHE A 118 36.83 -17.68 11.09
CA PHE A 118 36.00 -17.66 12.29
C PHE A 118 35.85 -19.03 12.97
N THR A 119 36.91 -19.85 12.95
CA THR A 119 36.89 -21.22 13.49
C THR A 119 36.67 -21.29 15.00
N ASP A 120 37.08 -20.27 15.77
CA ASP A 120 36.83 -20.20 17.21
C ASP A 120 35.48 -19.54 17.53
N ALA A 121 34.61 -20.28 18.22
CA ALA A 121 33.27 -19.85 18.61
C ALA A 121 33.27 -18.65 19.59
N SER A 122 34.33 -18.47 20.39
CA SER A 122 34.41 -17.37 21.35
C SER A 122 34.80 -16.04 20.68
N VAL A 123 35.79 -16.10 19.78
CA VAL A 123 36.29 -14.96 19.00
C VAL A 123 35.27 -14.47 17.99
N SER A 124 34.51 -15.39 17.37
CA SER A 124 33.47 -15.03 16.40
C SER A 124 32.31 -14.23 17.02
N VAL A 125 31.91 -14.53 18.26
CA VAL A 125 30.81 -13.81 18.93
C VAL A 125 31.21 -12.39 19.33
N SER A 126 32.42 -12.17 19.85
CA SER A 126 32.90 -10.82 20.16
C SER A 126 33.06 -10.00 18.89
N MET A 127 33.64 -10.59 17.85
CA MET A 127 33.83 -9.94 16.56
C MET A 127 32.49 -9.56 15.90
N ALA A 128 31.49 -10.44 15.91
CA ALA A 128 30.18 -10.10 15.35
C ALA A 128 29.50 -8.94 16.10
N ARG A 129 29.72 -8.82 17.42
CA ARG A 129 29.30 -7.63 18.19
C ARG A 129 30.05 -6.38 17.75
N ASP A 130 31.36 -6.48 17.55
CA ASP A 130 32.18 -5.35 17.10
C ASP A 130 31.75 -4.87 15.71
N ARG A 131 31.50 -5.80 14.77
CA ARG A 131 31.00 -5.48 13.42
C ARG A 131 29.60 -4.90 13.44
N ARG A 132 28.72 -5.43 14.28
CA ARG A 132 27.39 -4.86 14.51
C ARG A 132 27.50 -3.41 15.03
N SER A 133 28.42 -3.16 15.95
CA SER A 133 28.69 -1.80 16.45
C SER A 133 29.26 -0.87 15.37
N GLN A 134 30.11 -1.37 14.47
CA GLN A 134 30.68 -0.58 13.37
C GLN A 134 29.68 -0.30 12.24
N LEU A 135 28.84 -1.29 11.90
CA LEU A 135 27.80 -1.14 10.87
C LEU A 135 26.64 -0.27 11.35
N GLY A 136 26.34 -0.30 12.65
CA GLY A 136 25.19 0.35 13.26
C GLY A 136 24.04 -0.61 13.55
N GLU A 137 23.35 -0.39 14.66
CA GLU A 137 22.22 -1.23 15.09
C GLU A 137 21.05 -1.24 14.08
N ALA A 138 20.76 -0.08 13.48
CA ALA A 138 19.66 0.08 12.53
C ALA A 138 19.94 -0.62 11.20
N GLU A 139 21.15 -0.44 10.68
CA GLU A 139 21.66 -1.08 9.46
C GLU A 139 21.71 -2.59 9.63
N PHE A 140 22.23 -3.08 10.76
CA PHE A 140 22.29 -4.51 11.05
C PHE A 140 20.90 -5.15 11.19
N ALA A 141 19.95 -4.45 11.82
CA ALA A 141 18.56 -4.89 11.89
C ALA A 141 17.87 -4.94 10.51
N GLU A 142 18.16 -3.99 9.62
CA GLU A 142 17.71 -4.04 8.22
C GLU A 142 18.31 -5.25 7.51
N ILE A 143 19.63 -5.44 7.60
CA ILE A 143 20.34 -6.55 6.97
C ILE A 143 19.72 -7.88 7.40
N GLN A 144 19.57 -8.10 8.71
CA GLN A 144 18.95 -9.31 9.25
C GLN A 144 17.51 -9.47 8.74
N GLY A 145 16.71 -8.41 8.75
CA GLY A 145 15.32 -8.43 8.31
C GLY A 145 15.19 -8.76 6.82
N VAL A 146 16.02 -8.17 5.97
CA VAL A 146 16.06 -8.41 4.51
C VAL A 146 16.49 -9.84 4.21
N LEU A 147 17.55 -10.33 4.85
CA LEU A 147 18.05 -11.69 4.64
C LEU A 147 17.07 -12.76 5.14
N LEU A 148 16.36 -12.52 6.26
CA LEU A 148 15.26 -13.37 6.71
C LEU A 148 14.08 -13.33 5.73
N GLN A 149 13.71 -12.15 5.24
CA GLN A 149 12.59 -11.99 4.32
C GLN A 149 12.85 -12.67 2.96
N ASP A 150 14.10 -12.65 2.50
CA ASP A 150 14.53 -13.28 1.26
C ASP A 150 14.88 -14.78 1.45
N ASP A 151 14.57 -15.34 2.63
CA ASP A 151 14.79 -16.74 3.01
C ASP A 151 16.28 -17.19 2.94
N ARG A 152 17.23 -16.25 3.06
CA ARG A 152 18.69 -16.48 3.12
C ARG A 152 19.19 -16.80 4.53
N LEU A 153 18.43 -16.49 5.59
CA LEU A 153 18.73 -16.86 6.98
C LEU A 153 17.70 -17.83 7.56
N PHE A 154 18.09 -18.56 8.61
CA PHE A 154 17.14 -19.34 9.41
C PHE A 154 16.53 -18.44 10.51
N PRO A 155 15.30 -18.72 11.00
CA PRO A 155 14.64 -17.87 11.99
C PRO A 155 15.40 -17.69 13.33
N ALA A 156 16.34 -18.58 13.65
CA ALA A 156 17.16 -18.53 14.85
C ALA A 156 18.66 -18.41 14.49
N SER A 157 19.00 -17.49 13.60
CA SER A 157 20.38 -17.21 13.20
C SER A 157 21.11 -16.34 14.22
N SER A 158 22.39 -16.66 14.47
CA SER A 158 23.28 -15.85 15.30
C SER A 158 23.76 -14.61 14.55
N ASP A 159 24.24 -13.59 15.28
CA ASP A 159 24.82 -12.38 14.67
C ASP A 159 25.99 -12.71 13.73
N VAL A 160 26.74 -13.79 14.02
CA VAL A 160 27.80 -14.32 13.14
C VAL A 160 27.21 -14.84 11.81
N GLU A 161 26.16 -15.65 11.86
CA GLU A 161 25.49 -16.15 10.64
C GLU A 161 24.90 -15.00 9.82
N VAL A 162 24.36 -13.96 10.48
CA VAL A 162 23.86 -12.74 9.81
C VAL A 162 24.99 -12.01 9.10
N TYR A 163 26.11 -11.77 9.78
CA TYR A 163 27.25 -11.05 9.23
C TYR A 163 27.87 -11.78 8.04
N ILE A 164 28.15 -13.09 8.16
CA ILE A 164 28.75 -13.88 7.06
C ILE A 164 27.84 -13.87 5.83
N GLU A 165 26.53 -14.11 6.02
CA GLU A 165 25.56 -14.08 4.92
C GLU A 165 25.43 -12.69 4.29
N PHE A 166 25.54 -11.63 5.10
CA PHE A 166 25.58 -10.25 4.61
C PHE A 166 26.81 -9.98 3.75
N VAL A 167 28.01 -10.31 4.22
CA VAL A 167 29.26 -10.09 3.47
C VAL A 167 29.23 -10.85 2.14
N ALA A 168 28.79 -12.12 2.17
CA ALA A 168 28.64 -12.91 0.95
C ALA A 168 27.62 -12.30 -0.03
N SER A 169 26.46 -11.84 0.48
CA SER A 169 25.43 -11.18 -0.33
C SER A 169 25.89 -9.80 -0.87
N TYR A 170 26.61 -9.02 -0.06
CA TYR A 170 27.16 -7.72 -0.42
C TYR A 170 28.18 -7.87 -1.55
N LEU A 171 29.20 -8.72 -1.38
CA LEU A 171 30.24 -8.91 -2.39
C LEU A 171 29.69 -9.51 -3.69
N GLU A 172 28.73 -10.44 -3.58
CA GLU A 172 27.99 -10.97 -4.71
C GLU A 172 27.30 -9.84 -5.52
N MET A 173 26.61 -8.92 -4.85
CA MET A 173 25.97 -7.79 -5.53
C MET A 173 27.00 -6.77 -6.02
N HIS A 174 28.02 -6.43 -5.23
CA HIS A 174 29.06 -5.48 -5.57
C HIS A 174 29.73 -5.80 -6.92
N TYR A 175 30.08 -7.07 -7.15
CA TYR A 175 30.75 -7.48 -8.39
C TYR A 175 29.79 -7.83 -9.54
N PHE A 176 28.67 -8.48 -9.26
CA PHE A 176 27.81 -9.04 -10.31
C PHE A 176 26.55 -8.20 -10.63
N ALA A 177 26.13 -7.32 -9.71
CA ALA A 177 24.90 -6.50 -9.83
C ALA A 177 24.92 -5.26 -8.89
N PRO A 178 25.82 -4.28 -9.07
CA PRO A 178 25.97 -3.15 -8.13
C PRO A 178 24.70 -2.29 -8.03
N GLU A 179 23.94 -2.20 -9.12
CA GLU A 179 22.66 -1.48 -9.17
C GLU A 179 21.61 -2.05 -8.19
N ALA A 180 21.77 -3.31 -7.77
CA ALA A 180 20.87 -3.98 -6.84
C ALA A 180 21.18 -3.64 -5.37
N LEU A 181 22.39 -3.17 -5.04
CA LEU A 181 22.82 -2.91 -3.66
C LEU A 181 21.90 -1.91 -2.94
N SER A 182 21.69 -0.75 -3.54
CA SER A 182 20.81 0.31 -3.00
C SER A 182 19.33 -0.10 -2.93
N CYS A 183 18.94 -1.11 -3.70
CA CYS A 183 17.58 -1.67 -3.65
C CYS A 183 17.45 -2.79 -2.60
N HIS A 184 18.54 -3.51 -2.32
CA HIS A 184 18.59 -4.60 -1.36
C HIS A 184 18.69 -4.10 0.08
N PHE A 185 19.66 -3.21 0.32
CA PHE A 185 19.91 -2.62 1.63
C PHE A 185 19.89 -1.08 1.53
N PRO A 186 18.70 -0.47 1.29
CA PRO A 186 18.56 0.98 1.16
C PRO A 186 18.94 1.79 2.41
N GLY A 187 19.05 1.14 3.57
CA GLY A 187 19.48 1.74 4.82
C GLY A 187 20.97 2.08 4.85
N VAL A 188 21.81 1.40 4.07
CA VAL A 188 23.25 1.66 4.01
C VAL A 188 23.53 2.94 3.23
N ARG A 189 24.11 3.95 3.91
CA ARG A 189 24.39 5.27 3.32
C ARG A 189 25.73 5.31 2.60
N ASP A 190 26.76 4.73 3.21
CA ASP A 190 28.12 4.76 2.72
C ASP A 190 28.65 3.35 2.47
N TRP A 191 28.69 2.96 1.19
CA TRP A 191 29.20 1.66 0.78
C TRP A 191 30.72 1.55 0.88
N SER A 192 31.46 2.66 0.95
CA SER A 192 32.91 2.65 1.16
C SER A 192 33.26 2.27 2.59
N VAL A 193 32.50 2.77 3.58
CA VAL A 193 32.64 2.34 4.98
C VAL A 193 32.34 0.85 5.14
N VAL A 194 31.30 0.33 4.47
CA VAL A 194 31.01 -1.11 4.47
C VAL A 194 32.15 -1.90 3.82
N ASP A 195 32.69 -1.43 2.69
CA ASP A 195 33.82 -2.09 2.02
C ASP A 195 35.07 -2.11 2.92
N ASP A 196 35.37 -1.02 3.64
CA ASP A 196 36.47 -0.95 4.60
C ASP A 196 36.28 -1.90 5.79
N ILE A 197 35.04 -2.07 6.26
CA ILE A 197 34.71 -3.08 7.30
C ILE A 197 34.94 -4.49 6.76
N VAL A 198 34.47 -4.78 5.53
CA VAL A 198 34.59 -6.10 4.90
C VAL A 198 36.06 -6.46 4.63
N ARG A 199 36.89 -5.50 4.18
CA ARG A 199 38.33 -5.69 3.92
C ARG A 199 39.13 -6.08 5.16
N GLN A 200 38.67 -5.74 6.36
CA GLN A 200 39.32 -6.19 7.60
C GLN A 200 39.26 -7.72 7.74
N ASP A 201 38.21 -8.34 7.20
CA ASP A 201 37.90 -9.77 7.38
C ASP A 201 38.18 -10.63 6.16
N ILE A 202 38.16 -10.06 4.94
CA ILE A 202 38.43 -10.81 3.71
C ILE A 202 39.09 -9.94 2.64
N ASP A 203 40.16 -10.44 2.03
CA ASP A 203 40.71 -9.88 0.80
C ASP A 203 39.86 -10.37 -0.39
N HIS A 204 38.74 -9.69 -0.59
CA HIS A 204 37.77 -10.04 -1.61
C HIS A 204 38.29 -9.80 -3.04
N GLN A 205 39.28 -8.92 -3.24
CA GLN A 205 39.92 -8.73 -4.54
C GLN A 205 40.80 -9.92 -4.92
N ALA A 206 41.68 -10.35 -4.01
CA ALA A 206 42.50 -11.54 -4.23
C ALA A 206 41.63 -12.80 -4.43
N LEU A 207 40.50 -12.90 -3.70
CA LEU A 207 39.54 -13.99 -3.89
C LEU A 207 38.93 -13.99 -5.29
N LEU A 208 38.51 -12.82 -5.79
CA LEU A 208 37.95 -12.70 -7.14
C LEU A 208 38.99 -13.03 -8.23
N GLU A 209 40.24 -12.57 -8.06
CA GLU A 209 41.34 -12.82 -9.00
C GLU A 209 41.72 -14.29 -9.12
N ARG A 210 41.61 -15.06 -8.02
CA ARG A 210 41.79 -16.51 -8.03
C ARG A 210 40.72 -17.26 -8.81
N MET A 211 39.57 -16.64 -9.06
CA MET A 211 38.45 -17.27 -9.75
C MET A 211 38.40 -16.84 -11.24
N PRO A 212 38.13 -17.75 -12.18
CA PRO A 212 38.02 -17.43 -13.61
C PRO A 212 36.66 -16.77 -13.94
N LEU A 213 36.22 -15.84 -13.10
CA LEU A 213 34.94 -15.14 -13.19
C LEU A 213 35.08 -13.78 -13.88
N ARG A 214 36.31 -13.32 -14.14
CA ARG A 214 36.63 -11.97 -14.66
C ARG A 214 35.89 -11.62 -15.96
N GLY A 215 35.63 -12.58 -16.85
CA GLY A 215 34.85 -12.38 -18.08
C GLY A 215 33.33 -12.26 -17.89
N TRP A 216 32.84 -12.55 -16.68
CA TRP A 216 31.43 -12.54 -16.29
C TRP A 216 31.11 -11.44 -15.26
N VAL A 217 32.14 -10.82 -14.69
CA VAL A 217 32.07 -9.58 -13.90
C VAL A 217 31.75 -8.45 -14.87
N HIS A 218 30.67 -7.71 -14.62
CA HIS A 218 30.24 -6.56 -15.45
C HIS A 218 30.12 -6.81 -16.97
N LYS A 219 29.35 -7.83 -17.38
CA LYS A 219 28.50 -7.63 -18.56
C LYS A 219 27.17 -7.06 -18.06
N PRO A 220 26.82 -5.77 -18.33
CA PRO A 220 25.48 -5.30 -18.06
C PRO A 220 24.51 -6.31 -18.66
N ALA A 221 23.52 -6.76 -17.88
CA ALA A 221 22.40 -7.47 -18.47
C ALA A 221 21.96 -6.60 -19.64
N ARG A 222 22.01 -7.14 -20.87
CA ARG A 222 21.63 -6.42 -22.09
C ARG A 222 20.41 -5.59 -21.70
N GLY A 223 20.56 -4.26 -21.70
CA GLY A 223 19.40 -3.38 -21.59
C GLY A 223 18.37 -3.85 -22.61
N PRO A 224 17.07 -3.55 -22.42
CA PRO A 224 16.07 -3.87 -23.45
C PRO A 224 16.69 -3.50 -24.79
N ALA A 225 16.82 -4.48 -25.69
CA ALA A 225 17.63 -4.37 -26.90
C ALA A 225 17.52 -2.93 -27.40
N ALA A 226 18.68 -2.23 -27.46
CA ALA A 226 18.74 -0.86 -27.96
C ALA A 226 17.75 -0.79 -29.13
N PRO A 227 16.80 0.18 -29.13
CA PRO A 227 15.76 0.22 -30.16
C PRO A 227 16.47 -0.04 -31.47
N GLY A 228 16.14 -1.18 -32.10
CA GLY A 228 16.87 -1.65 -33.26
C GLY A 228 17.06 -0.45 -34.18
N PRO A 229 18.27 -0.28 -34.78
CA PRO A 229 18.67 0.93 -35.48
C PRO A 229 17.45 1.44 -36.22
N ALA A 230 17.00 2.65 -35.86
CA ALA A 230 15.71 3.20 -36.25
C ALA A 230 15.40 2.68 -37.64
N VAL A 231 14.49 1.71 -37.74
CA VAL A 231 14.30 0.94 -38.98
C VAL A 231 14.22 1.99 -40.06
N GLU A 232 15.29 2.11 -40.86
CA GLU A 232 15.26 2.95 -42.03
C GLU A 232 14.04 2.42 -42.76
N PRO A 233 13.02 3.27 -43.01
CA PRO A 233 11.74 2.80 -43.47
C PRO A 233 12.03 1.87 -44.63
N GLU A 234 11.78 0.56 -44.41
CA GLU A 234 11.85 -0.46 -45.45
C GLU A 234 11.19 0.21 -46.65
N GLU A 235 11.95 0.39 -47.72
CA GLU A 235 11.51 1.12 -48.89
C GLU A 235 10.24 0.45 -49.38
N ALA A 236 9.08 0.95 -48.93
CA ALA A 236 7.80 0.46 -49.38
C ALA A 236 7.72 0.89 -50.84
N ASP A 237 7.91 -0.11 -51.70
CA ASP A 237 8.03 0.04 -53.15
C ASP A 237 6.73 0.55 -53.80
N GLU A 238 5.63 0.62 -53.04
CA GLU A 238 4.35 1.17 -53.48
C GLU A 238 3.99 2.47 -52.74
N SER A 239 4.18 3.59 -53.43
CA SER A 239 3.67 4.91 -52.98
C SER A 239 2.15 4.93 -53.01
N MET A 240 1.51 5.51 -51.98
CA MET A 240 0.06 5.72 -51.92
C MET A 240 -0.47 6.44 -53.17
N PRO A 241 -1.62 6.02 -53.73
CA PRO A 241 -2.23 6.68 -54.88
C PRO A 241 -2.45 8.19 -54.64
N ARG A 242 -2.18 9.02 -55.67
CA ARG A 242 -2.32 10.49 -55.59
C ARG A 242 -3.72 10.96 -55.16
N ALA A 243 -4.76 10.17 -55.40
CA ALA A 243 -6.12 10.47 -54.94
C ALA A 243 -6.26 10.34 -53.41
N GLU A 244 -5.75 9.26 -52.83
CA GLU A 244 -5.75 9.04 -51.38
C GLU A 244 -4.83 10.04 -50.66
N PHE A 245 -3.67 10.36 -51.26
CA PHE A 245 -2.78 11.40 -50.75
C PHE A 245 -3.47 12.77 -50.66
N ARG A 246 -4.16 13.21 -51.73
CA ARG A 246 -4.95 14.44 -51.73
C ARG A 246 -6.08 14.40 -50.70
N GLN A 247 -6.71 13.24 -50.52
CA GLN A 247 -7.75 13.07 -49.51
C GLN A 247 -7.20 13.24 -48.08
N LEU A 248 -6.01 12.68 -47.79
CA LEU A 248 -5.35 12.86 -46.49
C LEU A 248 -4.95 14.32 -46.24
N GLN A 249 -4.44 15.03 -47.25
CA GLN A 249 -4.14 16.46 -47.15
C GLN A 249 -5.40 17.28 -46.87
N MET A 250 -6.49 17.07 -47.62
CA MET A 250 -7.77 17.72 -47.34
C MET A 250 -8.31 17.41 -45.94
N GLN A 251 -8.13 16.18 -45.45
CA GLN A 251 -8.50 15.82 -44.07
C GLN A 251 -7.63 16.53 -43.03
N ALA A 252 -6.34 16.74 -43.32
CA ALA A 252 -5.41 17.45 -42.45
C ALA A 252 -5.78 18.93 -42.36
N GLU A 253 -6.03 19.59 -43.49
CA GLU A 253 -6.48 20.99 -43.56
C GLU A 253 -7.81 21.18 -42.84
N ARG A 254 -8.79 20.27 -43.04
CA ARG A 254 -10.06 20.30 -42.30
C ARG A 254 -9.86 20.13 -40.80
N ALA A 255 -8.90 19.31 -40.38
CA ALA A 255 -8.58 19.12 -38.97
C ALA A 255 -7.93 20.38 -38.38
N ALA A 256 -6.99 21.01 -39.09
CA ALA A 256 -6.35 22.26 -38.70
C ALA A 256 -7.37 23.41 -38.61
N ALA A 257 -8.26 23.54 -39.60
CA ALA A 257 -9.36 24.52 -39.60
C ALA A 257 -10.35 24.30 -38.44
N ALA A 258 -10.52 23.05 -37.98
CA ALA A 258 -11.31 22.73 -36.80
C ALA A 258 -10.56 22.96 -35.47
N GLY A 259 -9.28 23.38 -35.52
CA GLY A 259 -8.39 23.62 -34.38
C GLY A 259 -7.78 22.34 -33.78
N ASN A 260 -7.70 21.25 -34.57
CA ASN A 260 -7.17 19.95 -34.16
C ASN A 260 -5.76 19.71 -34.76
N GLN A 261 -4.77 20.46 -34.26
CA GLN A 261 -3.41 20.47 -34.79
C GLN A 261 -2.73 19.11 -34.64
N VAL A 262 -3.05 18.35 -33.59
CA VAL A 262 -2.49 17.01 -33.40
C VAL A 262 -2.97 16.07 -34.50
N LYS A 263 -4.26 16.11 -34.86
CA LYS A 263 -4.78 15.30 -35.96
C LYS A 263 -4.20 15.75 -37.31
N ALA A 264 -4.08 17.06 -37.53
CA ALA A 264 -3.47 17.61 -38.74
C ALA A 264 -2.00 17.16 -38.87
N ALA A 265 -1.20 17.35 -37.83
CA ALA A 265 0.21 16.92 -37.77
C ALA A 265 0.37 15.42 -38.04
N LEU A 266 -0.47 14.57 -37.45
CA LEU A 266 -0.42 13.11 -37.68
C LEU A 266 -0.81 12.73 -39.11
N LEU A 267 -1.79 13.41 -39.71
CA LEU A 267 -2.17 13.17 -41.11
C LEU A 267 -1.07 13.63 -42.07
N HIS A 268 -0.44 14.78 -41.81
CA HIS A 268 0.72 15.26 -42.57
C HIS A 268 1.94 14.32 -42.40
N ALA A 269 2.21 13.84 -41.19
CA ALA A 269 3.27 12.86 -40.95
C ALA A 269 2.99 11.53 -41.67
N THR A 270 1.73 11.08 -41.70
CA THR A 270 1.32 9.90 -42.48
C THR A 270 1.55 10.11 -43.98
N ALA A 271 1.17 11.29 -44.50
CA ALA A 271 1.37 11.66 -45.89
C ALA A 271 2.86 11.74 -46.25
N SER A 272 3.73 12.15 -45.33
CA SER A 272 5.19 12.21 -45.56
C SER A 272 5.86 10.85 -45.68
N VAL A 273 5.30 9.83 -45.06
CA VAL A 273 5.87 8.47 -45.05
C VAL A 273 5.29 7.65 -46.21
N ARG A 274 3.97 7.68 -46.38
CA ARG A 274 3.25 6.83 -47.35
C ARG A 274 3.00 7.52 -48.71
N GLY A 275 3.14 8.83 -48.78
CA GLY A 275 2.88 9.61 -49.98
C GLY A 275 4.02 9.61 -51.01
N PRO A 276 3.81 10.25 -52.16
CA PRO A 276 4.80 10.36 -53.24
C PRO A 276 6.12 11.00 -52.76
N ARG A 277 7.27 10.50 -53.26
CA ARG A 277 8.63 10.94 -52.87
C ARG A 277 8.82 12.46 -52.98
N GLU A 278 8.26 13.06 -54.03
CA GLU A 278 8.28 14.50 -54.35
C GLU A 278 7.70 15.40 -53.24
N TYR A 279 6.69 14.94 -52.49
CA TYR A 279 6.00 15.75 -51.47
C TYR A 279 6.42 15.42 -50.03
N ARG A 280 7.39 14.53 -49.81
CA ARG A 280 7.76 14.07 -48.45
C ARG A 280 8.34 15.18 -47.58
N ALA A 281 9.22 16.01 -48.14
CA ALA A 281 9.84 17.12 -47.41
C ALA A 281 8.79 18.19 -47.03
N GLU A 282 7.91 18.53 -47.98
CA GLU A 282 6.83 19.51 -47.78
C GLU A 282 5.82 19.03 -46.73
N THR A 283 5.36 17.79 -46.83
CA THR A 283 4.39 17.22 -45.86
C THR A 283 5.01 17.03 -44.47
N ARG A 284 6.31 16.73 -44.37
CA ARG A 284 7.02 16.71 -43.09
C ARG A 284 7.15 18.11 -42.48
N ALA A 285 7.47 19.12 -43.29
CA ALA A 285 7.49 20.52 -42.85
C ALA A 285 6.11 20.99 -42.37
N ALA A 286 5.04 20.63 -43.08
CA ALA A 286 3.66 20.91 -42.67
C ALA A 286 3.31 20.24 -41.32
N ALA A 287 3.76 18.99 -41.09
CA ALA A 287 3.56 18.33 -39.79
C ALA A 287 4.30 19.06 -38.65
N CYS A 288 5.52 19.55 -38.88
CA CYS A 288 6.27 20.34 -37.91
C CYS A 288 5.61 21.70 -37.64
N ALA A 289 5.11 22.38 -38.67
CA ALA A 289 4.41 23.66 -38.56
C ALA A 289 3.14 23.55 -37.71
N GLU A 290 2.38 22.45 -37.83
CA GLU A 290 1.21 22.19 -36.99
C GLU A 290 1.58 22.04 -35.49
N LEU A 291 2.73 21.42 -35.19
CA LEU A 291 3.23 21.30 -33.81
C LEU A 291 3.83 22.60 -33.28
N GLU A 292 4.44 23.41 -34.12
CA GLU A 292 4.83 24.79 -33.77
C GLU A 292 3.60 25.62 -33.42
N GLN A 293 2.52 25.52 -34.21
CA GLN A 293 1.28 26.20 -33.89
C GLN A 293 0.66 25.68 -32.59
N LEU A 294 0.79 24.38 -32.28
CA LEU A 294 0.39 23.83 -30.98
C LEU A 294 1.23 24.43 -29.84
N ALA A 295 2.55 24.59 -30.00
CA ALA A 295 3.42 25.22 -29.02
C ALA A 295 3.05 26.70 -28.79
N TRP A 296 2.71 27.42 -29.85
CA TRP A 296 2.17 28.78 -29.77
C TRP A 296 0.84 28.85 -29.02
N ARG A 297 -0.07 27.90 -29.23
CA ARG A 297 -1.31 27.83 -28.44
C ARG A 297 -1.06 27.50 -26.98
N LEU A 298 -0.01 26.72 -26.67
CA LEU A 298 0.41 26.45 -25.30
C LEU A 298 0.93 27.71 -24.61
N ARG A 299 1.61 28.61 -25.34
CA ARG A 299 2.05 29.92 -24.83
C ARG A 299 0.93 30.65 -24.11
N ASP A 300 -0.22 30.79 -24.75
CA ASP A 300 -1.37 31.50 -24.19
C ASP A 300 -2.00 30.73 -23.02
N ALA A 301 -2.02 29.40 -23.11
CA ALA A 301 -2.65 28.55 -22.11
C ALA A 301 -1.88 28.50 -20.79
N VAL A 302 -0.54 28.56 -20.84
CA VAL A 302 0.34 28.33 -19.68
C VAL A 302 1.37 29.45 -19.45
N ASN A 303 1.28 30.54 -20.21
CA ASN A 303 2.13 31.74 -20.14
C ASN A 303 3.63 31.46 -20.35
N LEU A 304 3.97 30.88 -21.51
CA LEU A 304 5.37 30.65 -21.93
C LEU A 304 6.02 31.93 -22.49
N SER A 305 7.34 32.04 -22.33
CA SER A 305 8.18 33.00 -23.06
C SER A 305 8.45 32.55 -24.50
N ASP A 306 8.82 33.48 -25.38
CA ASP A 306 9.10 33.17 -26.80
C ASP A 306 10.24 32.14 -26.96
N ALA A 307 11.26 32.20 -26.09
CA ALA A 307 12.34 31.22 -26.05
C ALA A 307 11.86 29.82 -25.62
N GLU A 308 10.96 29.74 -24.62
CA GLU A 308 10.36 28.47 -24.21
C GLU A 308 9.48 27.89 -25.34
N VAL A 309 8.75 28.71 -26.10
CA VAL A 309 7.90 28.23 -27.21
C VAL A 309 8.72 27.51 -28.27
N ALA A 310 9.88 28.05 -28.66
CA ALA A 310 10.78 27.41 -29.61
C ALA A 310 11.30 26.06 -29.07
N ASP A 311 11.58 25.99 -27.78
CA ASP A 311 12.05 24.77 -27.14
C ASP A 311 10.96 23.69 -27.05
N TRP A 312 9.73 24.09 -26.70
CA TRP A 312 8.54 23.24 -26.76
C TRP A 312 8.28 22.72 -28.17
N ALA A 313 8.38 23.57 -29.20
CA ALA A 313 8.19 23.15 -30.58
C ALA A 313 9.16 22.03 -30.98
N ARG A 314 10.47 22.19 -30.68
CA ARG A 314 11.48 21.16 -30.93
C ARG A 314 11.18 19.85 -30.18
N ALA A 315 10.85 19.95 -28.90
CA ALA A 315 10.53 18.79 -28.07
C ALA A 315 9.25 18.04 -28.55
N LEU A 316 8.25 18.77 -29.04
CA LEU A 316 7.03 18.18 -29.61
C LEU A 316 7.28 17.51 -30.97
N GLN A 317 8.13 18.10 -31.81
CA GLN A 317 8.50 17.52 -33.11
C GLN A 317 9.18 16.15 -32.94
N ALA A 318 9.95 15.95 -31.87
CA ALA A 318 10.53 14.64 -31.54
C ALA A 318 9.49 13.54 -31.29
N LEU A 319 8.24 13.91 -30.97
CA LEU A 319 7.13 12.96 -30.75
C LEU A 319 6.41 12.54 -32.04
N LEU A 320 6.79 13.07 -33.21
CA LEU A 320 6.26 12.64 -34.51
C LEU A 320 6.81 11.25 -34.86
N VAL A 321 6.08 10.21 -34.47
CA VAL A 321 6.41 8.82 -34.83
C VAL A 321 5.75 8.45 -36.16
N THR A 322 6.52 7.79 -37.03
CA THR A 322 6.06 7.22 -38.30
C THR A 322 4.82 6.32 -38.09
N PRO A 323 3.66 6.65 -38.70
CA PRO A 323 2.42 5.92 -38.49
C PRO A 323 2.42 4.62 -39.32
N GLY A 324 3.09 3.60 -38.79
CA GLY A 324 3.03 2.22 -39.27
C GLY A 324 1.84 1.46 -38.69
N GLU A 325 1.64 1.51 -37.36
CA GLU A 325 0.54 0.81 -36.71
C GLU A 325 0.03 1.55 -35.47
N ARG A 326 -1.27 1.86 -35.48
CA ARG A 326 -2.13 2.30 -34.37
C ARG A 326 -2.11 3.81 -34.05
N TYR A 327 -3.27 4.44 -34.31
CA TYR A 327 -3.82 5.65 -33.66
C TYR A 327 -3.87 5.60 -32.10
N GLN A 328 -3.18 4.65 -31.47
CA GLN A 328 -3.19 4.38 -30.03
C GLN A 328 -1.80 4.51 -29.39
N SER A 329 -0.79 5.05 -30.11
CA SER A 329 0.55 5.27 -29.55
C SER A 329 0.52 6.21 -28.34
N ILE A 330 1.50 6.07 -27.45
CA ILE A 330 1.57 6.83 -26.20
C ILE A 330 1.90 8.30 -26.50
N GLU A 331 2.70 8.53 -27.53
CA GLU A 331 3.12 9.82 -28.08
C GLU A 331 1.91 10.59 -28.62
N THR A 332 1.08 9.96 -29.46
CA THR A 332 -0.17 10.54 -29.97
C THR A 332 -1.09 10.97 -28.83
N ARG A 333 -1.21 10.10 -27.83
CA ARG A 333 -2.01 10.30 -26.62
C ARG A 333 -1.48 11.47 -25.77
N LEU A 334 -0.16 11.63 -25.67
CA LEU A 334 0.49 12.75 -25.00
C LEU A 334 0.21 14.07 -25.74
N LEU A 335 0.39 14.10 -27.07
CA LEU A 335 0.07 15.26 -27.90
C LEU A 335 -1.39 15.70 -27.74
N TYR A 336 -2.34 14.75 -27.75
CA TYR A 336 -3.75 15.07 -27.49
C TYR A 336 -4.02 15.59 -26.07
N ASP A 337 -3.26 15.17 -25.05
CA ASP A 337 -3.40 15.76 -23.72
C ASP A 337 -2.93 17.22 -23.71
N LEU A 338 -1.88 17.56 -24.45
CA LEU A 338 -1.43 18.96 -24.61
C LEU A 338 -2.39 19.81 -25.42
N GLN A 339 -2.96 19.28 -26.51
CA GLN A 339 -4.01 20.00 -27.24
C GLN A 339 -5.23 20.26 -26.35
N LYS A 340 -5.56 19.35 -25.44
CA LYS A 340 -6.65 19.58 -24.47
C LYS A 340 -6.34 20.72 -23.52
N VAL A 341 -5.06 20.96 -23.15
CA VAL A 341 -4.67 22.15 -22.37
C VAL A 341 -5.05 23.43 -23.12
N CYS A 342 -4.69 23.54 -24.39
CA CYS A 342 -5.04 24.71 -25.22
C CYS A 342 -6.56 24.87 -25.35
N VAL A 343 -7.26 23.79 -25.69
CA VAL A 343 -8.72 23.80 -25.87
C VAL A 343 -9.44 24.17 -24.57
N GLU A 344 -8.93 23.78 -23.41
CA GLU A 344 -9.51 24.10 -22.11
C GLU A 344 -9.37 25.60 -21.78
N HIS A 345 -8.23 26.19 -22.13
CA HIS A 345 -8.00 27.64 -22.00
C HIS A 345 -8.89 28.45 -22.96
N GLU A 346 -8.91 28.08 -24.24
CA GLU A 346 -9.67 28.77 -25.29
C GLU A 346 -11.18 28.65 -25.10
N ARG A 347 -11.66 27.42 -24.87
CA ARG A 347 -13.09 27.08 -24.79
C ARG A 347 -13.55 26.95 -23.34
N ARG A 348 -13.30 28.02 -22.57
CA ARG A 348 -13.65 28.16 -21.13
C ARG A 348 -14.93 27.41 -20.74
N VAL A 349 -14.88 26.67 -19.65
CA VAL A 349 -15.99 25.83 -19.18
C VAL A 349 -17.09 26.67 -18.57
N HIS A 350 -18.33 26.34 -18.95
CA HIS A 350 -19.53 26.95 -18.39
C HIS A 350 -20.45 25.91 -17.76
N ARG A 351 -21.22 26.33 -16.76
CA ARG A 351 -22.32 25.56 -16.19
C ARG A 351 -23.65 26.25 -16.49
N THR A 352 -24.61 25.49 -17.00
CA THR A 352 -26.02 25.92 -17.05
C THR A 352 -26.77 25.42 -15.83
N SER A 353 -27.59 26.29 -15.23
CA SER A 353 -28.45 25.92 -14.10
C SER A 353 -29.84 26.55 -14.23
N ILE A 354 -30.72 25.90 -15.00
CA ILE A 354 -32.11 26.34 -15.21
C ILE A 354 -32.87 26.38 -13.89
N TRP A 355 -32.77 25.32 -13.07
CA TRP A 355 -33.41 25.27 -11.75
C TRP A 355 -33.03 26.45 -10.86
N ARG A 356 -31.75 26.82 -10.83
CA ARG A 356 -31.26 27.94 -10.01
C ARG A 356 -31.72 29.29 -10.56
N TRP A 357 -31.83 29.42 -11.88
CA TRP A 357 -32.39 30.60 -12.53
C TRP A 357 -33.87 30.77 -12.16
N ILE A 358 -34.68 29.70 -12.24
CA ILE A 358 -36.09 29.66 -11.82
C ILE A 358 -36.23 30.03 -10.34
N VAL A 359 -35.53 29.33 -9.43
CA VAL A 359 -35.60 29.59 -7.98
C VAL A 359 -35.14 31.00 -7.62
N SER A 360 -34.19 31.56 -8.37
CA SER A 360 -33.75 32.95 -8.18
C SER A 360 -34.66 34.01 -8.79
N ARG A 361 -35.76 33.61 -9.45
CA ARG A 361 -36.65 34.48 -10.23
C ARG A 361 -35.85 35.34 -11.23
N GLY A 362 -34.95 34.71 -11.98
CA GLY A 362 -34.14 35.39 -13.00
C GLY A 362 -32.97 36.25 -12.50
N ARG A 363 -32.82 36.47 -11.19
CA ARG A 363 -31.73 37.29 -10.62
C ARG A 363 -30.33 36.69 -10.80
N ARG A 364 -30.25 35.40 -11.10
CA ARG A 364 -28.98 34.68 -11.29
C ARG A 364 -28.90 34.23 -12.74
N PRO A 365 -27.81 34.54 -13.49
CA PRO A 365 -27.70 34.15 -14.89
C PRO A 365 -27.74 32.62 -15.04
N CYS A 366 -28.38 32.17 -16.13
CA CYS A 366 -28.55 30.76 -16.44
C CYS A 366 -27.20 30.08 -16.76
N GLU A 367 -26.30 30.79 -17.44
CA GLU A 367 -24.95 30.33 -17.81
C GLU A 367 -23.90 31.06 -16.97
N ARG A 368 -22.90 30.33 -16.45
CA ARG A 368 -21.83 30.87 -15.59
C ARG A 368 -20.48 30.26 -15.91
N PRO A 369 -19.40 31.05 -15.97
CA PRO A 369 -18.05 30.52 -16.16
C PRO A 369 -17.56 29.79 -14.91
N LEU A 370 -16.78 28.73 -15.09
CA LEU A 370 -16.13 27.95 -14.03
C LEU A 370 -14.60 28.07 -14.13
N PRO A 371 -13.99 29.21 -13.76
CA PRO A 371 -12.58 29.46 -13.99
C PRO A 371 -11.66 28.49 -13.23
N LEU A 372 -11.97 28.23 -11.95
CA LEU A 372 -11.19 27.33 -11.11
C LEU A 372 -11.18 25.88 -11.62
N LEU A 373 -12.29 25.45 -12.25
CA LEU A 373 -12.36 24.12 -12.84
C LEU A 373 -11.51 24.02 -14.11
N GLY A 374 -11.51 25.07 -14.95
CA GLY A 374 -10.65 25.10 -16.13
C GLY A 374 -9.17 24.97 -15.76
N GLU A 375 -8.74 25.70 -14.72
CA GLU A 375 -7.37 25.62 -14.19
C GLU A 375 -7.01 24.22 -13.67
N THR A 376 -7.90 23.57 -12.91
CA THR A 376 -7.62 22.21 -12.42
C THR A 376 -7.63 21.16 -13.53
N LEU A 377 -8.43 21.36 -14.58
CA LEU A 377 -8.42 20.49 -15.76
C LEU A 377 -7.13 20.64 -16.56
N ILE A 378 -6.62 21.87 -16.76
CA ILE A 378 -5.31 22.12 -17.38
C ILE A 378 -4.20 21.37 -16.62
N LEU A 379 -4.12 21.53 -15.29
CA LEU A 379 -3.15 20.82 -14.46
C LEU A 379 -3.27 19.30 -14.58
N ARG A 380 -4.50 18.78 -14.68
CA ARG A 380 -4.76 17.34 -14.86
C ARG A 380 -4.31 16.84 -16.23
N HIS A 381 -4.48 17.62 -17.29
CA HIS A 381 -4.02 17.27 -18.64
C HIS A 381 -2.49 17.27 -18.70
N LEU A 382 -1.83 18.28 -18.11
CA LEU A 382 -0.37 18.32 -17.97
C LEU A 382 0.17 17.12 -17.18
N GLN A 383 -0.46 16.78 -16.05
CA GLN A 383 -0.05 15.62 -15.26
C GLN A 383 -0.24 14.29 -16.02
N ARG A 384 -1.29 14.18 -16.85
CA ARG A 384 -1.48 13.01 -17.72
C ARG A 384 -0.40 12.93 -18.80
N ALA A 385 -0.02 14.06 -19.39
CA ALA A 385 1.08 14.14 -20.34
C ALA A 385 2.41 13.71 -19.68
N GLN A 386 2.74 14.26 -18.50
CA GLN A 386 3.94 13.92 -17.74
C GLN A 386 4.03 12.42 -17.41
N ARG A 387 2.93 11.80 -16.97
CA ARG A 387 2.88 10.34 -16.71
C ARG A 387 3.10 9.48 -17.95
N ARG A 388 2.91 10.03 -19.15
CA ARG A 388 3.10 9.32 -20.43
C ARG A 388 4.52 9.46 -20.96
N VAL A 389 5.26 10.51 -20.60
CA VAL A 389 6.66 10.76 -21.02
C VAL A 389 7.55 9.55 -20.73
N SER A 390 7.44 8.92 -19.56
CA SER A 390 8.29 7.77 -19.21
C SER A 390 8.07 6.52 -20.07
N ALA A 391 6.98 6.50 -20.86
CA ALA A 391 6.60 5.36 -21.70
C ALA A 391 6.67 5.68 -23.19
N THR A 392 7.17 6.86 -23.58
CA THR A 392 7.42 7.21 -24.98
C THR A 392 8.69 6.54 -25.50
N ARG A 393 8.72 6.29 -26.81
CA ARG A 393 9.85 5.66 -27.51
C ARG A 393 10.92 6.63 -28.00
N VAL A 394 10.81 7.92 -27.65
CA VAL A 394 11.86 8.92 -27.94
C VAL A 394 13.14 8.62 -27.19
N ASP A 395 14.25 9.16 -27.71
CA ASP A 395 15.57 9.07 -27.11
C ASP A 395 15.61 9.57 -25.65
N ALA A 396 16.55 9.07 -24.86
CA ALA A 396 16.65 9.35 -23.43
C ALA A 396 16.79 10.85 -23.13
N GLU A 397 17.64 11.56 -23.90
CA GLU A 397 17.86 13.00 -23.75
C GLU A 397 16.57 13.79 -24.03
N GLN A 398 15.87 13.46 -25.12
CA GLN A 398 14.61 14.10 -25.48
C GLN A 398 13.49 13.81 -24.48
N ARG A 399 13.48 12.60 -23.90
CA ARG A 399 12.53 12.21 -22.88
C ARG A 399 12.74 12.99 -21.58
N GLU A 400 13.99 13.16 -21.17
CA GLU A 400 14.36 13.96 -20.01
C GLU A 400 13.99 15.43 -20.23
N ARG A 401 14.31 15.99 -21.41
CA ARG A 401 13.93 17.35 -21.76
C ARG A 401 12.42 17.59 -21.71
N LEU A 402 11.63 16.67 -22.27
CA LEU A 402 10.17 16.72 -22.21
C LEU A 402 9.64 16.64 -20.76
N ALA A 403 10.27 15.82 -19.92
CA ALA A 403 9.92 15.71 -18.51
C ALA A 403 10.17 17.03 -17.76
N GLU A 404 11.34 17.64 -17.97
CA GLU A 404 11.71 18.94 -17.39
C GLU A 404 10.74 20.06 -17.79
N LEU A 405 10.45 20.19 -19.09
CA LEU A 405 9.53 21.22 -19.60
C LEU A 405 8.13 21.07 -19.00
N LEU A 406 7.60 19.85 -18.95
CA LEU A 406 6.29 19.56 -18.36
C LEU A 406 6.26 19.81 -16.85
N GLU A 407 7.32 19.42 -16.14
CA GLU A 407 7.45 19.62 -14.70
C GLU A 407 7.56 21.11 -14.33
N GLY A 408 8.33 21.88 -15.08
CA GLY A 408 8.47 23.32 -14.88
C GLY A 408 7.14 24.07 -15.07
N VAL A 409 6.40 23.77 -16.13
CA VAL A 409 5.07 24.37 -16.38
C VAL A 409 4.06 23.93 -15.32
N TRP A 410 4.02 22.64 -14.98
CA TRP A 410 3.10 22.14 -13.96
C TRP A 410 3.36 22.78 -12.60
N THR A 411 4.63 22.91 -12.20
CA THR A 411 5.03 23.50 -10.91
C THR A 411 4.62 24.96 -10.80
N ARG A 412 4.88 25.77 -11.84
CA ARG A 412 4.48 27.19 -11.89
C ARG A 412 2.96 27.36 -11.78
N LEU A 413 2.19 26.61 -12.57
CA LEU A 413 0.73 26.70 -12.56
C LEU A 413 0.13 26.16 -11.25
N ALA A 414 0.65 25.05 -10.73
CA ALA A 414 0.19 24.47 -9.48
C ALA A 414 0.40 25.43 -8.32
N ALA A 415 1.55 26.13 -8.25
CA ALA A 415 1.81 27.15 -7.24
C ALA A 415 0.79 28.31 -7.31
N HIS A 416 0.52 28.82 -8.52
CA HIS A 416 -0.46 29.90 -8.71
C HIS A 416 -1.89 29.47 -8.31
N THR A 417 -2.35 28.32 -8.79
CA THR A 417 -3.68 27.79 -8.45
C THR A 417 -3.79 27.50 -6.95
N ARG A 418 -2.73 26.97 -6.32
CA ARG A 418 -2.67 26.70 -4.88
C ARG A 418 -2.86 27.98 -4.07
N GLU A 419 -2.15 29.05 -4.40
CA GLU A 419 -2.27 30.32 -3.68
C GLU A 419 -3.67 30.94 -3.79
N ARG A 420 -4.29 30.84 -4.98
CA ARG A 420 -5.68 31.26 -5.16
C ARG A 420 -6.66 30.41 -4.32
N LEU A 421 -6.50 29.09 -4.32
CA LEU A 421 -7.33 28.18 -3.52
C LEU A 421 -7.17 28.42 -2.02
N ARG A 422 -5.94 28.63 -1.55
CA ARG A 422 -5.62 28.97 -0.16
C ARG A 422 -6.40 30.19 0.30
N ARG A 423 -6.33 31.29 -0.45
CA ARG A 423 -7.09 32.53 -0.16
C ARG A 423 -8.59 32.30 -0.08
N ILE A 424 -9.16 31.47 -0.97
CA ILE A 424 -10.59 31.17 -0.96
C ILE A 424 -10.98 30.36 0.28
N MET A 425 -10.22 29.30 0.60
CA MET A 425 -10.54 28.43 1.73
C MET A 425 -10.39 29.15 3.06
N THR A 426 -9.33 29.93 3.26
CA THR A 426 -9.12 30.70 4.50
C THR A 426 -10.30 31.64 4.76
N ARG A 427 -10.73 32.40 3.74
CA ARG A 427 -11.92 33.28 3.83
C ARG A 427 -13.20 32.53 4.18
N ILE A 428 -13.39 31.32 3.63
CA ILE A 428 -14.59 30.51 3.90
C ILE A 428 -14.58 29.99 5.34
N VAL A 429 -13.44 29.47 5.79
CA VAL A 429 -13.26 28.95 7.15
C VAL A 429 -13.53 30.05 8.18
N GLU A 430 -12.99 31.25 7.94
CA GLU A 430 -13.22 32.43 8.79
C GLU A 430 -14.68 32.88 8.79
N ARG A 431 -15.31 32.98 7.61
CA ARG A 431 -16.71 33.41 7.45
C ARG A 431 -17.70 32.45 8.11
N VAL A 432 -17.44 31.14 8.04
CA VAL A 432 -18.32 30.12 8.63
C VAL A 432 -18.15 30.03 10.15
N GLY A 433 -17.08 30.60 10.70
CA GLY A 433 -16.82 30.64 12.14
C GLY A 433 -16.04 29.44 12.67
N LEU A 434 -15.36 28.68 11.80
CA LEU A 434 -14.46 27.62 12.21
C LEU A 434 -13.09 28.22 12.60
N ARG A 435 -13.04 28.86 13.78
CA ARG A 435 -11.87 29.57 14.27
C ARG A 435 -11.00 28.67 15.17
N PRO A 436 -9.68 28.59 14.93
CA PRO A 436 -8.76 27.91 15.83
C PRO A 436 -8.64 28.68 17.14
N GLY A 437 -8.65 27.98 18.27
CA GLY A 437 -8.57 28.59 19.61
C GLY A 437 -7.16 28.61 20.22
N ASN A 438 -6.18 27.96 19.59
CA ASN A 438 -4.80 27.82 20.09
C ASN A 438 -3.84 27.51 18.93
N VAL A 439 -2.52 27.57 19.19
CA VAL A 439 -1.47 27.25 18.20
C VAL A 439 -1.67 25.87 17.55
N PRO A 440 -1.85 24.74 18.29
CA PRO A 440 -2.08 23.44 17.66
C PRO A 440 -3.29 23.40 16.71
N GLU A 441 -4.40 24.07 17.06
CA GLU A 441 -5.56 24.18 16.17
C GLU A 441 -5.28 25.04 14.93
N ARG A 442 -4.40 26.05 15.01
CA ARG A 442 -3.95 26.84 13.84
C ARG A 442 -3.14 25.98 12.88
N VAL A 443 -2.15 25.24 13.39
CA VAL A 443 -1.35 24.27 12.62
C VAL A 443 -2.27 23.23 11.97
N ALA A 444 -3.23 22.68 12.71
CA ALA A 444 -4.19 21.71 12.18
C ALA A 444 -5.10 22.29 11.08
N ARG A 445 -5.52 23.56 11.18
CA ARG A 445 -6.30 24.26 10.15
C ARG A 445 -5.52 24.38 8.85
N GLU A 446 -4.27 24.79 8.95
CA GLU A 446 -3.42 24.98 7.78
C GLU A 446 -3.06 23.66 7.13
N LYS A 447 -2.66 22.67 7.92
CA LYS A 447 -2.48 21.29 7.45
C LYS A 447 -3.71 20.78 6.70
N MET A 448 -4.90 20.91 7.28
CA MET A 448 -6.16 20.51 6.63
C MET A 448 -6.35 21.24 5.29
N THR A 449 -6.07 22.53 5.25
CA THR A 449 -6.19 23.36 4.03
C THR A 449 -5.22 22.88 2.95
N GLU A 450 -3.96 22.63 3.31
CA GLU A 450 -2.94 22.10 2.39
C GLU A 450 -3.27 20.68 1.89
N GLU A 451 -3.77 19.79 2.75
CA GLU A 451 -4.23 18.45 2.37
C GLU A 451 -5.40 18.48 1.39
N LEU A 452 -6.36 19.40 1.58
CA LEU A 452 -7.47 19.57 0.66
C LEU A 452 -7.00 20.13 -0.69
N MET A 453 -6.03 21.05 -0.71
CA MET A 453 -5.42 21.53 -1.97
C MET A 453 -4.68 20.44 -2.72
N ASP A 454 -3.89 19.62 -2.02
CA ASP A 454 -3.21 18.48 -2.65
C ASP A 454 -4.22 17.56 -3.36
N ARG A 455 -5.35 17.27 -2.70
CA ARG A 455 -6.44 16.48 -3.32
C ARG A 455 -7.04 17.19 -4.53
N ILE A 456 -7.23 18.50 -4.49
CA ILE A 456 -7.73 19.27 -5.64
C ILE A 456 -6.73 19.21 -6.81
N LEU A 457 -5.44 19.43 -6.56
CA LEU A 457 -4.41 19.43 -7.59
C LEU A 457 -4.18 18.03 -8.18
N GLU A 458 -4.29 16.97 -7.37
CA GLU A 458 -4.11 15.60 -7.84
C GLU A 458 -5.34 14.98 -8.51
N ARG A 459 -6.54 15.21 -7.95
CA ARG A 459 -7.80 14.57 -8.41
C ARG A 459 -8.64 15.48 -9.31
N GLY A 460 -8.45 16.80 -9.21
CA GLY A 460 -9.25 17.84 -9.88
C GLY A 460 -10.53 18.23 -9.13
N TYR A 461 -10.88 17.53 -8.04
CA TYR A 461 -12.05 17.82 -7.22
C TYR A 461 -11.88 17.32 -5.78
N ILE A 462 -12.70 17.85 -4.88
CA ILE A 462 -12.90 17.36 -3.50
C ILE A 462 -14.39 17.25 -3.19
N SER A 463 -14.77 16.42 -2.22
CA SER A 463 -16.15 16.20 -1.79
C SER A 463 -16.38 16.58 -0.33
N MET A 464 -17.65 16.60 0.11
CA MET A 464 -17.99 16.74 1.54
C MET A 464 -17.33 15.68 2.42
N ALA A 465 -17.24 14.44 1.93
CA ALA A 465 -16.57 13.36 2.65
C ALA A 465 -15.08 13.65 2.85
N ASP A 466 -14.40 14.24 1.85
CA ASP A 466 -12.98 14.62 1.98
C ASP A 466 -12.77 15.70 3.06
N VAL A 467 -13.64 16.72 3.10
CA VAL A 467 -13.58 17.80 4.11
C VAL A 467 -13.86 17.25 5.51
N ARG A 468 -14.89 16.41 5.63
CA ARG A 468 -15.23 15.75 6.90
C ARG A 468 -14.08 14.87 7.40
N ASP A 469 -13.51 14.04 6.53
CA ASP A 469 -12.40 13.16 6.89
C ASP A 469 -11.17 13.96 7.31
N ALA A 470 -10.89 15.08 6.64
CA ALA A 470 -9.80 15.98 7.01
C ALA A 470 -10.05 16.62 8.39
N LEU A 471 -11.27 17.04 8.72
CA LEU A 471 -11.64 17.53 10.07
C LEU A 471 -11.61 16.43 11.14
N SER A 472 -12.07 15.22 10.81
CA SER A 472 -12.09 14.08 11.73
C SER A 472 -10.67 13.64 12.12
N LYS A 473 -9.73 13.70 11.17
CA LYS A 473 -8.33 13.28 11.38
C LYS A 473 -7.45 14.35 12.05
N ASN A 474 -7.72 15.62 11.82
CA ASN A 474 -6.91 16.73 12.36
C ASN A 474 -7.45 17.23 13.71
N ASP A 475 -6.63 18.01 14.42
CA ASP A 475 -6.95 18.50 15.77
C ASP A 475 -7.94 19.67 15.79
N LEU A 476 -8.20 20.32 14.65
CA LEU A 476 -9.24 21.33 14.52
C LEU A 476 -10.64 20.67 14.57
N LYS A 477 -11.31 20.80 15.72
CA LYS A 477 -12.62 20.19 15.97
C LYS A 477 -13.76 21.22 15.97
N LEU A 478 -14.95 20.76 15.62
CA LEU A 478 -16.19 21.54 15.64
C LEU A 478 -16.64 21.81 17.09
N PRO A 479 -17.05 23.04 17.43
CA PRO A 479 -17.80 23.29 18.66
C PRO A 479 -19.15 22.56 18.66
N ASP A 480 -19.73 22.40 19.85
CA ASP A 480 -21.06 21.83 20.05
C ASP A 480 -22.15 22.72 19.41
N VAL A 481 -23.27 22.10 19.03
CA VAL A 481 -24.40 22.79 18.40
C VAL A 481 -25.17 23.56 19.48
N ALA A 482 -25.16 24.89 19.40
CA ALA A 482 -25.65 25.76 20.47
C ALA A 482 -27.18 25.92 20.55
N GLY A 483 -27.95 25.54 19.52
CA GLY A 483 -29.43 25.64 19.56
C GLY A 483 -30.20 25.05 18.37
N MET A 484 -31.54 25.02 18.49
CA MET A 484 -32.46 24.43 17.51
C MET A 484 -32.40 25.09 16.12
N MET A 485 -32.17 26.40 16.06
CA MET A 485 -32.02 27.12 14.79
C MET A 485 -30.68 26.79 14.09
N ASP A 486 -29.62 26.51 14.86
CA ASP A 486 -28.35 26.01 14.30
C ASP A 486 -28.46 24.57 13.82
N PHE A 487 -29.31 23.74 14.47
CA PHE A 487 -29.63 22.39 14.00
C PHE A 487 -30.38 22.40 12.66
N LEU A 488 -31.45 23.20 12.52
CA LEU A 488 -32.23 23.29 11.28
C LEU A 488 -31.41 23.82 10.10
N ARG A 489 -30.46 24.72 10.36
CA ARG A 489 -29.52 25.20 9.35
C ARG A 489 -28.40 24.19 9.09
N GLY A 490 -28.22 23.18 9.93
CA GLY A 490 -27.12 22.24 9.89
C GLY A 490 -25.88 22.75 10.62
N ASP A 491 -25.10 21.80 11.15
CA ASP A 491 -23.85 22.04 11.86
C ASP A 491 -22.79 22.80 11.02
N LEU A 492 -21.65 23.12 11.63
CA LEU A 492 -20.59 23.86 10.96
C LEU A 492 -20.05 23.13 9.72
N LEU A 493 -20.03 21.80 9.69
CA LEU A 493 -19.65 21.04 8.50
C LEU A 493 -20.63 21.29 7.35
N LEU A 494 -21.95 21.24 7.60
CA LEU A 494 -22.98 21.53 6.59
C LEU A 494 -22.99 23.00 6.16
N LYS A 495 -22.57 23.93 7.03
CA LYS A 495 -22.31 25.34 6.67
C LYS A 495 -21.09 25.46 5.75
N VAL A 496 -19.99 24.77 6.05
CA VAL A 496 -18.79 24.69 5.20
C VAL A 496 -19.11 24.05 3.84
N ASP A 497 -19.89 22.96 3.79
CA ASP A 497 -20.33 22.32 2.54
C ASP A 497 -21.09 23.29 1.63
N ARG A 498 -21.99 24.09 2.21
CA ARG A 498 -22.74 25.11 1.47
C ARG A 498 -21.82 26.20 0.94
N ALA A 499 -20.90 26.69 1.76
CA ALA A 499 -19.98 27.76 1.38
C ALA A 499 -18.99 27.31 0.30
N LEU A 500 -18.32 26.16 0.48
CA LEU A 500 -17.41 25.57 -0.51
C LEU A 500 -18.14 25.24 -1.81
N GLY A 501 -19.37 24.70 -1.73
CA GLY A 501 -20.18 24.45 -2.92
C GLY A 501 -20.57 25.68 -3.72
N SER A 502 -20.55 26.87 -3.09
CA SER A 502 -20.77 28.14 -3.79
C SER A 502 -19.48 28.78 -4.31
N ALA A 503 -18.37 28.64 -3.58
CA ALA A 503 -17.11 29.31 -3.89
C ALA A 503 -16.20 28.51 -4.84
N LEU A 504 -16.21 27.17 -4.74
CA LEU A 504 -15.40 26.26 -5.53
C LEU A 504 -16.27 25.51 -6.55
N GLU A 505 -17.13 26.23 -7.27
CA GLU A 505 -18.09 25.61 -8.17
C GLU A 505 -17.37 24.80 -9.27
N GLY A 506 -17.76 23.53 -9.44
CA GLY A 506 -17.14 22.59 -10.37
C GLY A 506 -15.98 21.78 -9.77
N VAL A 507 -15.26 22.33 -8.79
CA VAL A 507 -14.15 21.67 -8.08
C VAL A 507 -14.63 20.99 -6.78
N TYR A 508 -15.62 21.56 -6.09
CA TYR A 508 -16.21 20.97 -4.89
C TYR A 508 -17.52 20.25 -5.20
N ARG A 509 -17.59 18.95 -4.85
CA ARG A 509 -18.79 18.12 -4.90
C ARG A 509 -19.52 18.17 -3.56
N ARG A 510 -20.68 18.82 -3.57
CA ARG A 510 -21.53 18.91 -2.38
C ARG A 510 -22.00 17.54 -1.92
N GLY A 511 -22.16 17.38 -0.61
CA GLY A 511 -22.66 16.14 -0.02
C GLY A 511 -24.02 15.74 -0.58
N THR A 512 -24.17 14.46 -0.86
CA THR A 512 -25.44 13.86 -1.30
C THR A 512 -26.45 13.80 -0.16
N VAL A 513 -27.71 13.50 -0.48
CA VAL A 513 -28.79 13.41 0.53
C VAL A 513 -28.41 12.39 1.62
N TYR A 514 -27.92 11.21 1.23
CA TYR A 514 -27.54 10.14 2.16
C TYR A 514 -26.28 10.44 2.98
N GLN A 515 -25.52 11.50 2.70
CA GLN A 515 -24.41 11.95 3.55
C GLN A 515 -24.86 13.06 4.50
N ARG A 516 -25.63 14.03 4.00
CA ARG A 516 -26.07 15.19 4.79
C ARG A 516 -27.08 14.81 5.88
N TRP A 517 -28.00 13.88 5.58
CA TRP A 517 -29.02 13.47 6.56
C TRP A 517 -28.42 12.75 7.76
N PRO A 518 -27.56 11.73 7.59
CA PRO A 518 -26.83 11.14 8.72
C PRO A 518 -25.96 12.16 9.45
N GLN A 519 -25.29 13.08 8.76
CA GLN A 519 -24.56 14.17 9.42
C GLN A 519 -25.47 15.00 10.33
N MET A 520 -26.60 15.47 9.79
CA MET A 520 -27.58 16.26 10.54
C MET A 520 -28.11 15.49 11.75
N LEU A 521 -28.56 14.23 11.56
CA LEU A 521 -29.06 13.40 12.66
C LEU A 521 -27.98 13.13 13.72
N SER A 522 -26.76 12.82 13.28
CA SER A 522 -25.63 12.57 14.18
C SER A 522 -25.19 13.82 14.93
N SER A 523 -25.44 15.03 14.40
CA SER A 523 -25.15 16.28 15.12
C SER A 523 -25.99 16.44 16.39
N LEU A 524 -27.22 15.90 16.42
CA LEU A 524 -28.02 15.83 17.65
C LEU A 524 -27.40 14.86 18.65
N ALA A 525 -27.06 13.66 18.20
CA ALA A 525 -26.52 12.61 19.05
C ALA A 525 -25.11 12.93 19.58
N PHE A 526 -24.27 13.62 18.81
CA PHE A 526 -22.84 13.78 19.12
C PHE A 526 -22.43 15.22 19.41
N GLY A 527 -23.16 16.20 18.87
CA GLY A 527 -22.89 17.62 18.99
C GLY A 527 -23.70 18.34 20.08
N THR A 528 -24.56 17.63 20.81
CA THR A 528 -25.28 18.17 21.98
C THR A 528 -24.89 17.42 23.26
N ARG A 529 -24.99 18.08 24.41
CA ARG A 529 -24.67 17.45 25.72
C ARG A 529 -25.60 16.27 26.03
N THR A 530 -26.91 16.45 25.84
CA THR A 530 -27.94 15.44 26.11
C THR A 530 -27.87 14.26 25.15
N GLY A 531 -27.73 14.51 23.85
CA GLY A 531 -27.58 13.44 22.85
C GLY A 531 -26.32 12.61 23.10
N ARG A 532 -25.22 13.26 23.49
CA ARG A 532 -23.96 12.57 23.79
C ARG A 532 -24.07 11.72 25.05
N PHE A 533 -24.77 12.22 26.07
CA PHE A 533 -25.09 11.45 27.27
C PHE A 533 -25.90 10.19 26.92
N LEU A 534 -27.01 10.34 26.20
CA LEU A 534 -27.83 9.20 25.75
C LEU A 534 -27.01 8.22 24.90
N THR A 535 -26.16 8.71 24.00
CA THR A 535 -25.33 7.85 23.17
C THR A 535 -24.30 7.05 23.99
N ARG A 536 -23.54 7.72 24.86
CA ARG A 536 -22.42 7.13 25.62
C ARG A 536 -22.87 6.21 26.75
N PHE A 537 -23.98 6.53 27.39
CA PHE A 537 -24.42 5.85 28.62
C PHE A 537 -25.61 4.92 28.40
N LEU A 538 -26.42 5.12 27.35
CA LEU A 538 -27.59 4.30 27.07
C LEU A 538 -27.48 3.50 25.75
N ALA A 539 -27.36 4.20 24.62
CA ALA A 539 -27.46 3.58 23.30
C ALA A 539 -26.31 2.62 22.98
N VAL A 540 -25.05 3.04 23.21
CA VAL A 540 -23.88 2.17 22.94
C VAL A 540 -23.82 0.98 23.89
N PRO A 541 -23.93 1.14 25.22
CA PRO A 541 -23.78 0.00 26.14
C PRO A 541 -24.97 -0.96 26.06
N TYR A 542 -26.19 -0.47 26.27
CA TYR A 542 -27.37 -1.33 26.36
C TYR A 542 -27.95 -1.68 24.99
N GLY A 543 -27.96 -0.74 24.04
CA GLY A 543 -28.36 -1.04 22.67
C GLY A 543 -27.37 -1.97 21.96
N GLY A 544 -26.07 -1.78 22.19
CA GLY A 544 -25.03 -2.70 21.70
C GLY A 544 -25.13 -4.09 22.32
N ALA A 545 -25.34 -4.18 23.65
CA ALA A 545 -25.56 -5.44 24.35
C ALA A 545 -26.81 -6.18 23.87
N TYR A 546 -27.92 -5.46 23.70
CA TYR A 546 -29.16 -5.99 23.11
C TYR A 546 -28.92 -6.59 21.73
N LEU A 547 -28.26 -5.84 20.84
CA LEU A 547 -27.99 -6.31 19.47
C LEU A 547 -27.07 -7.53 19.45
N ALA A 548 -26.04 -7.55 20.30
CA ALA A 548 -25.12 -8.68 20.41
C ALA A 548 -25.83 -9.96 20.90
N LEU A 549 -26.64 -9.86 21.95
CA LEU A 549 -27.39 -10.99 22.49
C LEU A 549 -28.52 -11.43 21.57
N ALA A 550 -29.21 -10.50 20.91
CA ALA A 550 -30.20 -10.82 19.87
C ALA A 550 -29.53 -11.59 18.73
N CYS A 551 -28.36 -11.17 18.27
CA CYS A 551 -27.58 -11.87 17.25
C CYS A 551 -27.18 -13.29 17.69
N LEU A 552 -26.70 -13.46 18.93
CA LEU A 552 -26.34 -14.78 19.48
C LEU A 552 -27.55 -15.72 19.58
N ARG A 553 -28.71 -15.18 19.99
CA ARG A 553 -29.98 -15.93 20.04
C ARG A 553 -30.39 -16.41 18.64
N HIS A 554 -30.30 -15.54 17.63
CA HIS A 554 -30.61 -15.91 16.25
C HIS A 554 -29.59 -16.92 15.68
N LEU A 555 -28.29 -16.75 15.93
CA LEU A 555 -27.26 -17.72 15.52
C LEU A 555 -27.51 -19.10 16.11
N ARG A 556 -27.79 -19.19 17.42
CA ARG A 556 -28.12 -20.46 18.07
C ARG A 556 -29.30 -21.13 17.38
N HIS A 557 -30.37 -20.39 17.11
CA HIS A 557 -31.57 -20.91 16.45
C HIS A 557 -31.26 -21.43 15.04
N SER A 558 -30.40 -20.74 14.28
CA SER A 558 -29.96 -21.18 12.95
C SER A 558 -29.11 -22.46 12.94
N PHE A 559 -28.37 -22.77 14.02
CA PHE A 559 -27.58 -24.00 14.12
C PHE A 559 -28.39 -25.20 14.63
N THR A 560 -29.48 -24.97 15.35
CA THR A 560 -30.31 -26.05 15.91
C THR A 560 -31.43 -26.55 14.99
N PHE A 561 -31.86 -25.80 13.98
CA PHE A 561 -32.97 -26.18 13.10
C PHE A 561 -32.55 -26.21 11.62
N GLY A 562 -32.90 -27.28 10.90
CA GLY A 562 -32.60 -27.45 9.48
C GLY A 562 -33.46 -26.54 8.57
N PRO A 563 -33.07 -26.34 7.29
CA PRO A 563 -33.74 -25.41 6.37
C PRO A 563 -35.22 -25.76 6.08
N ALA A 564 -35.65 -27.00 6.29
CA ALA A 564 -37.03 -27.44 6.08
C ALA A 564 -38.00 -27.07 7.22
N GLU A 565 -37.51 -26.92 8.46
CA GLU A 565 -38.34 -26.57 9.64
C GLU A 565 -38.41 -25.05 9.90
N MET A 566 -37.54 -24.28 9.24
CA MET A 566 -37.49 -22.83 9.38
C MET A 566 -38.72 -22.13 8.78
N GLY A 567 -39.41 -22.79 7.83
CA GLY A 567 -40.66 -22.30 7.23
C GLY A 567 -41.91 -22.49 8.10
N SER A 568 -41.96 -23.53 8.95
CA SER A 568 -43.13 -23.81 9.80
C SER A 568 -43.06 -23.10 11.16
N LEU A 569 -41.85 -22.88 11.70
CA LEU A 569 -41.64 -22.18 12.98
C LEU A 569 -41.71 -20.64 12.88
N ALA A 570 -41.45 -20.06 11.70
CA ALA A 570 -41.70 -18.63 11.48
C ALA A 570 -43.20 -18.29 11.61
N GLN A 571 -44.08 -19.27 11.41
CA GLN A 571 -45.53 -19.15 11.57
C GLN A 571 -45.95 -19.14 13.05
N SER A 572 -45.24 -19.83 13.95
CA SER A 572 -45.60 -19.93 15.37
C SER A 572 -45.16 -18.72 16.22
N ASP A 573 -44.03 -18.09 15.90
CA ASP A 573 -43.51 -16.94 16.67
C ASP A 573 -44.21 -15.61 16.33
N LEU A 574 -44.91 -15.53 15.20
CA LEU A 574 -45.66 -14.33 14.79
C LEU A 574 -47.18 -14.46 14.96
N ALA A 575 -47.72 -15.68 15.12
CA ALA A 575 -49.14 -15.92 15.39
C ALA A 575 -49.50 -15.95 16.89
N SER A 576 -48.51 -16.00 17.79
CA SER A 576 -48.76 -16.06 19.23
C SER A 576 -48.83 -14.68 19.89
N SER A 577 -49.84 -13.88 19.53
CA SER A 577 -50.25 -12.65 20.26
C SER A 577 -50.81 -12.92 21.68
N GLY A 578 -50.50 -14.06 22.29
CA GLY A 578 -51.06 -14.50 23.58
C GLY A 578 -50.15 -15.38 24.45
N ALA A 579 -48.89 -15.64 24.06
CA ALA A 579 -47.97 -16.39 24.91
C ALA A 579 -47.30 -15.46 25.94
N ARG A 580 -47.52 -15.72 27.23
CA ARG A 580 -46.92 -14.99 28.36
C ARG A 580 -45.37 -14.91 28.21
N PRO A 581 -44.73 -13.77 28.54
CA PRO A 581 -43.30 -13.54 28.32
C PRO A 581 -42.43 -14.22 29.39
N SER A 582 -42.51 -15.54 29.54
CA SER A 582 -41.78 -16.29 30.58
C SER A 582 -40.28 -16.52 30.28
N GLY A 583 -39.78 -16.10 29.10
CA GLY A 583 -38.35 -16.15 28.74
C GLY A 583 -37.63 -14.78 28.69
N ASN A 584 -38.34 -13.68 28.96
CA ASN A 584 -37.83 -12.33 28.68
C ASN A 584 -36.90 -11.79 29.77
N TRP A 585 -37.07 -12.21 31.03
CA TRP A 585 -36.30 -11.63 32.13
C TRP A 585 -34.83 -12.04 32.11
N LEU A 586 -34.51 -13.31 31.79
CA LEU A 586 -33.12 -13.74 31.60
C LEU A 586 -32.42 -12.98 30.45
N PHE A 587 -33.14 -12.74 29.34
CA PHE A 587 -32.60 -11.97 28.23
C PHE A 587 -32.38 -10.50 28.61
N VAL A 588 -33.35 -9.86 29.27
CA VAL A 588 -33.23 -8.48 29.77
C VAL A 588 -32.11 -8.36 30.80
N THR A 589 -32.00 -9.30 31.74
CA THR A 589 -30.91 -9.35 32.72
C THR A 589 -29.57 -9.56 32.04
N ALA A 590 -29.47 -10.43 31.03
CA ALA A 590 -28.25 -10.59 30.25
C ALA A 590 -27.88 -9.30 29.50
N VAL A 591 -28.86 -8.60 28.90
CA VAL A 591 -28.66 -7.29 28.25
C VAL A 591 -28.21 -6.25 29.26
N PHE A 592 -28.79 -6.24 30.47
CA PHE A 592 -28.40 -5.33 31.53
C PHE A 592 -26.98 -5.62 32.05
N CYS A 593 -26.63 -6.88 32.31
CA CYS A 593 -25.30 -7.30 32.75
C CYS A 593 -24.24 -7.00 31.69
N LEU A 594 -24.48 -7.40 30.43
CA LEU A 594 -23.57 -7.12 29.32
C LEU A 594 -23.48 -5.62 29.03
N GLY A 595 -24.60 -4.90 29.09
CA GLY A 595 -24.66 -3.46 28.90
C GLY A 595 -23.88 -2.72 29.98
N THR A 596 -24.02 -3.12 31.25
CA THR A 596 -23.25 -2.59 32.38
C THR A 596 -21.77 -2.93 32.24
N TRP A 597 -21.44 -4.14 31.78
CA TRP A 597 -20.06 -4.53 31.48
C TRP A 597 -19.44 -3.66 30.38
N VAL A 598 -20.15 -3.41 29.28
CA VAL A 598 -19.72 -2.50 28.21
C VAL A 598 -19.59 -1.06 28.73
N LEU A 599 -20.52 -0.61 29.58
CA LEU A 599 -20.48 0.72 30.19
C LEU A 599 -19.19 0.92 31.00
N LEU A 600 -18.85 -0.06 31.85
CA LEU A 600 -17.61 -0.06 32.63
C LEU A 600 -16.38 -0.11 31.72
N LEU A 601 -16.41 -0.92 30.66
CA LEU A 601 -15.32 -1.02 29.69
C LEU A 601 -15.04 0.32 28.96
N VAL A 602 -16.10 1.08 28.65
CA VAL A 602 -16.01 2.35 27.94
C VAL A 602 -15.53 3.48 28.85
N HIS A 603 -16.06 3.56 30.08
CA HIS A 603 -15.87 4.74 30.94
C HIS A 603 -14.82 4.56 32.04
N ARG A 604 -14.49 3.34 32.48
CA ARG A 604 -13.52 3.11 33.56
C ARG A 604 -12.18 2.57 33.03
N PRO A 605 -11.10 3.37 33.02
CA PRO A 605 -9.81 2.93 32.48
C PRO A 605 -9.18 1.80 33.31
N THR A 606 -9.40 1.78 34.63
CA THR A 606 -8.97 0.72 35.54
C THR A 606 -9.64 -0.61 35.20
N PHE A 607 -10.95 -0.61 34.97
CA PHE A 607 -11.69 -1.80 34.55
C PHE A 607 -11.24 -2.30 33.18
N ARG A 608 -11.05 -1.39 32.21
CA ARG A 608 -10.50 -1.73 30.89
C ARG A 608 -9.10 -2.35 31.00
N HIS A 609 -8.23 -1.79 31.83
CA HIS A 609 -6.89 -2.34 32.07
C HIS A 609 -6.98 -3.72 32.72
N TRP A 610 -7.87 -3.90 33.71
CA TRP A 610 -8.15 -5.19 34.31
C TRP A 610 -8.65 -6.21 33.26
N CYS A 611 -9.62 -5.86 32.41
CA CYS A 611 -10.07 -6.74 31.31
C CYS A 611 -8.93 -7.09 30.35
N MET A 612 -8.06 -6.14 30.00
CA MET A 612 -6.89 -6.40 29.16
C MET A 612 -5.86 -7.29 29.84
N LEU A 613 -5.64 -7.13 31.15
CA LEU A 613 -4.79 -8.03 31.93
C LEU A 613 -5.36 -9.44 31.97
N GLN A 614 -6.67 -9.59 32.20
CA GLN A 614 -7.34 -10.89 32.14
C GLN A 614 -7.26 -11.49 30.74
N LEU A 615 -7.48 -10.71 29.68
CA LEU A 615 -7.35 -11.19 28.30
C LEU A 615 -5.91 -11.59 27.97
N LYS A 616 -4.91 -10.83 28.41
CA LYS A 616 -3.49 -11.19 28.28
C LYS A 616 -3.15 -12.42 29.12
N ALA A 617 -3.73 -12.58 30.30
CA ALA A 617 -3.54 -13.77 31.14
C ALA A 617 -4.16 -14.99 30.45
N CYS A 618 -5.43 -14.94 30.03
CA CYS A 618 -6.07 -15.97 29.22
C CYS A 618 -5.29 -16.27 27.95
N GLY A 619 -4.78 -15.24 27.25
CA GLY A 619 -3.93 -15.39 26.07
C GLY A 619 -2.59 -16.06 26.37
N ARG A 620 -1.95 -15.72 27.50
CA ARG A 620 -0.74 -16.39 28.00
C ARG A 620 -1.01 -17.84 28.37
N TYR A 621 -2.12 -18.13 29.05
CA TYR A 621 -2.53 -19.50 29.36
C TYR A 621 -2.85 -20.28 28.09
N ALA A 622 -3.63 -19.71 27.17
CA ALA A 622 -3.93 -20.34 25.89
C ALA A 622 -2.66 -20.60 25.08
N ARG A 623 -1.74 -19.62 24.99
CA ARG A 623 -0.42 -19.80 24.36
C ARG A 623 0.40 -20.86 25.08
N ARG A 624 0.39 -20.88 26.42
CA ARG A 624 1.05 -21.89 27.23
C ARG A 624 0.51 -23.28 26.88
N TRP A 625 -0.79 -23.49 27.00
CA TRP A 625 -1.41 -24.80 26.82
C TRP A 625 -1.49 -25.28 25.37
N LEU A 626 -1.75 -24.38 24.40
CA LEU A 626 -1.94 -24.75 23.00
C LEU A 626 -0.66 -24.72 22.18
N ILE A 627 0.36 -23.95 22.59
CA ILE A 627 1.58 -23.73 21.79
C ILE A 627 2.83 -24.11 22.58
N GLU A 628 3.13 -23.42 23.68
CA GLU A 628 4.42 -23.55 24.38
C GLU A 628 4.59 -24.91 25.04
N LEU A 629 3.58 -25.40 25.77
CA LEU A 629 3.65 -26.66 26.51
C LEU A 629 3.76 -27.85 25.53
N PRO A 630 2.99 -27.94 24.44
CA PRO A 630 3.26 -28.92 23.37
C PRO A 630 4.67 -28.76 22.78
N THR A 631 5.12 -27.53 22.50
CA THR A 631 6.45 -27.29 21.92
C THR A 631 7.57 -27.67 22.88
N GLU A 632 7.45 -27.36 24.17
CA GLU A 632 8.37 -27.73 25.24
C GLU A 632 8.40 -29.25 25.44
N ILE A 633 7.26 -29.93 25.39
CA ILE A 633 7.21 -31.39 25.37
C ILE A 633 7.99 -31.91 24.16
N ILE A 634 7.70 -31.39 22.96
CA ILE A 634 8.35 -31.76 21.70
C ILE A 634 9.88 -31.52 21.75
N HIS A 635 10.30 -30.43 22.40
CA HIS A 635 11.70 -29.98 22.49
C HIS A 635 12.40 -30.44 23.78
N SER A 636 11.71 -31.18 24.65
CA SER A 636 12.29 -31.68 25.90
C SER A 636 13.45 -32.62 25.60
N ARG A 637 14.52 -32.56 26.41
CA ARG A 637 15.73 -33.38 26.20
C ARG A 637 15.44 -34.88 26.19
N LEU A 638 14.45 -35.32 26.98
CA LEU A 638 13.98 -36.70 27.01
C LEU A 638 13.27 -37.09 25.71
N LEU A 639 12.28 -36.31 25.28
CA LEU A 639 11.56 -36.61 24.06
C LEU A 639 12.46 -36.46 22.83
N GLN A 640 13.33 -35.46 22.76
CA GLN A 640 14.31 -35.33 21.68
C GLN A 640 15.35 -36.47 21.66
N ARG A 641 15.73 -37.04 22.81
CA ARG A 641 16.54 -38.26 22.84
C ARG A 641 15.77 -39.46 22.30
N VAL A 642 14.50 -39.59 22.64
CA VAL A 642 13.63 -40.66 22.11
C VAL A 642 13.41 -40.46 20.61
N LEU A 643 12.91 -39.31 20.18
CA LEU A 643 12.67 -38.94 18.78
C LEU A 643 13.95 -39.00 17.93
N GLY A 644 15.10 -38.63 18.52
CA GLY A 644 16.40 -38.68 17.86
C GLY A 644 17.08 -40.06 17.91
N SER A 645 16.57 -40.99 18.73
CA SER A 645 17.11 -42.34 18.85
C SER A 645 16.99 -43.08 17.53
N TYR A 646 17.93 -43.99 17.29
CA TYR A 646 17.87 -44.87 16.13
C TYR A 646 16.59 -45.73 16.16
N ALA A 647 16.20 -46.23 17.32
CA ALA A 647 15.01 -47.05 17.51
C ALA A 647 13.71 -46.32 17.12
N PHE A 648 13.55 -45.04 17.51
CA PHE A 648 12.37 -44.27 17.13
C PHE A 648 12.34 -43.94 15.64
N ARG A 649 13.49 -43.68 15.01
CA ARG A 649 13.55 -43.50 13.54
C ARG A 649 13.10 -44.75 12.79
N VAL A 650 13.57 -45.93 13.23
CA VAL A 650 13.10 -47.21 12.70
C VAL A 650 11.59 -47.37 12.92
N LEU A 651 11.07 -47.06 14.11
CA LEU A 651 9.63 -47.10 14.38
C LEU A 651 8.84 -46.12 13.49
N GLN A 652 9.37 -44.92 13.28
CA GLN A 652 8.73 -43.89 12.49
C GLN A 652 8.65 -44.28 11.01
N ASP A 653 9.75 -44.76 10.46
CA ASP A 653 9.88 -45.09 9.03
C ASP A 653 9.18 -46.40 8.69
N TYR A 654 9.24 -47.41 9.55
CA TYR A 654 8.68 -48.75 9.28
C TYR A 654 7.27 -48.98 9.83
N VAL A 655 6.80 -48.17 10.78
CA VAL A 655 5.47 -48.37 11.41
C VAL A 655 4.58 -47.13 11.33
N LEU A 656 5.01 -45.99 11.89
CA LEU A 656 4.12 -44.81 12.02
C LEU A 656 3.75 -44.19 10.67
N ARG A 657 4.70 -44.00 9.76
CA ARG A 657 4.46 -43.44 8.43
C ARG A 657 3.52 -44.33 7.59
N PRO A 658 3.76 -45.65 7.46
CA PRO A 658 2.85 -46.55 6.75
C PRO A 658 1.44 -46.55 7.35
N VAL A 659 1.33 -46.62 8.68
CA VAL A 659 0.02 -46.57 9.37
C VAL A 659 -0.72 -45.27 9.07
N PHE A 660 -0.02 -44.12 9.05
CA PHE A 660 -0.63 -42.84 8.71
C PHE A 660 -1.15 -42.81 7.27
N VAL A 661 -0.37 -43.29 6.30
CA VAL A 661 -0.79 -43.36 4.89
C VAL A 661 -2.00 -44.27 4.74
N THR A 662 -1.97 -45.45 5.36
CA THR A 662 -3.09 -46.40 5.39
C THR A 662 -4.34 -45.80 6.03
N PHE A 663 -4.18 -45.04 7.13
CA PHE A 663 -5.28 -44.33 7.77
C PHE A 663 -5.90 -43.26 6.87
N CYS A 664 -5.08 -42.47 6.17
CA CYS A 664 -5.56 -41.48 5.21
C CYS A 664 -6.32 -42.13 4.06
N LEU A 665 -5.81 -43.24 3.50
CA LEU A 665 -6.50 -44.03 2.48
C LEU A 665 -7.85 -44.56 3.01
N ALA A 666 -7.87 -45.06 4.25
CA ALA A 666 -9.09 -45.55 4.90
C ALA A 666 -10.15 -44.47 5.12
N LEU A 667 -9.72 -43.25 5.49
CA LEU A 667 -10.60 -42.10 5.63
C LEU A 667 -11.18 -41.68 4.27
N LEU A 668 -10.36 -41.68 3.22
CA LEU A 668 -10.77 -41.31 1.86
C LEU A 668 -11.79 -42.29 1.29
N THR A 669 -11.55 -43.60 1.44
CA THR A 669 -12.52 -44.63 1.02
C THR A 669 -13.83 -44.51 1.78
N ARG A 670 -13.79 -44.13 3.07
CA ARG A 670 -14.99 -43.90 3.88
C ARG A 670 -15.79 -42.68 3.41
N ILE A 671 -15.12 -41.59 3.02
CA ILE A 671 -15.77 -40.40 2.44
C ILE A 671 -16.40 -40.72 1.08
N CYS A 672 -15.76 -41.57 0.28
CA CYS A 672 -16.26 -42.04 -1.01
C CYS A 672 -17.33 -43.17 -0.89
N GLY A 673 -17.75 -43.54 0.32
CA GLY A 673 -18.80 -44.53 0.56
C GLY A 673 -18.38 -46.00 0.37
N VAL A 674 -17.08 -46.29 0.23
CA VAL A 674 -16.56 -47.65 0.05
C VAL A 674 -16.20 -48.25 1.42
N GLN A 675 -16.74 -49.44 1.73
CA GLN A 675 -16.44 -50.16 2.96
C GLN A 675 -15.45 -51.30 2.68
N ILE A 676 -14.29 -51.25 3.34
CA ILE A 676 -13.20 -52.23 3.21
C ILE A 676 -12.94 -52.85 4.59
N GLY A 677 -12.71 -54.16 4.64
CA GLY A 677 -12.43 -54.90 5.87
C GLY A 677 -11.06 -54.56 6.49
N TRP A 678 -10.94 -54.72 7.81
CA TRP A 678 -9.73 -54.37 8.57
C TRP A 678 -8.48 -55.18 8.15
N ARG A 679 -8.65 -56.43 7.68
CA ARG A 679 -7.54 -57.27 7.18
C ARG A 679 -6.89 -56.66 5.94
N THR A 680 -7.70 -56.18 5.00
CA THR A 680 -7.20 -55.51 3.79
C THR A 680 -6.41 -54.24 4.15
N TRP A 681 -6.79 -53.53 5.22
CA TRP A 681 -6.01 -52.38 5.71
C TRP A 681 -4.67 -52.78 6.31
N LEU A 682 -4.54 -53.96 6.92
CA LEU A 682 -3.25 -54.50 7.35
C LEU A 682 -2.35 -54.82 6.16
N ASP A 683 -2.90 -55.46 5.12
CA ASP A 683 -2.15 -55.78 3.90
C ASP A 683 -1.70 -54.49 3.17
N VAL A 684 -2.60 -53.51 3.05
CA VAL A 684 -2.29 -52.17 2.51
C VAL A 684 -1.22 -51.48 3.35
N GLY A 685 -1.27 -51.60 4.67
CA GLY A 685 -0.24 -51.08 5.58
C GLY A 685 1.13 -51.73 5.40
N LEU A 686 1.18 -53.05 5.23
CA LEU A 686 2.42 -53.78 5.00
C LEU A 686 3.04 -53.41 3.64
N VAL A 687 2.21 -53.34 2.59
CA VAL A 687 2.63 -52.92 1.25
C VAL A 687 3.10 -51.46 1.27
N ALA A 688 2.40 -50.57 1.97
CA ALA A 688 2.84 -49.19 2.17
C ALA A 688 4.19 -49.12 2.90
N ALA A 689 4.43 -49.97 3.91
CA ALA A 689 5.69 -50.02 4.65
C ALA A 689 6.87 -50.46 3.78
N LEU A 690 6.68 -51.46 2.93
CA LEU A 690 7.70 -51.94 1.99
C LEU A 690 7.98 -50.90 0.89
N LEU A 691 6.91 -50.31 0.32
CA LEU A 691 7.04 -49.32 -0.74
C LEU A 691 7.75 -48.06 -0.24
N LEU A 692 7.31 -47.46 0.87
CA LEU A 692 7.85 -46.20 1.39
C LEU A 692 9.34 -46.32 1.80
N ASN A 693 9.78 -47.49 2.26
CA ASN A 693 11.17 -47.73 2.70
C ASN A 693 12.11 -48.27 1.60
N SER A 694 11.59 -48.56 0.41
CA SER A 694 12.41 -48.94 -0.74
C SER A 694 13.19 -47.74 -1.31
N ALA A 695 14.22 -48.00 -2.12
CA ALA A 695 14.96 -46.94 -2.83
C ALA A 695 14.03 -46.11 -3.75
N VAL A 696 13.07 -46.78 -4.40
CA VAL A 696 12.04 -46.14 -5.24
C VAL A 696 11.07 -45.31 -4.39
N GLY A 697 10.65 -45.81 -3.23
CA GLY A 697 9.79 -45.09 -2.29
C GLY A 697 10.42 -43.83 -1.74
N ARG A 698 11.69 -43.89 -1.33
CA ARG A 698 12.44 -42.70 -0.90
C ARG A 698 12.55 -41.67 -2.02
N PHE A 699 12.82 -42.10 -3.25
CA PHE A 699 12.84 -41.21 -4.41
C PHE A 699 11.45 -40.57 -4.67
N VAL A 700 10.36 -41.35 -4.59
CA VAL A 700 8.99 -40.85 -4.78
C VAL A 700 8.59 -39.89 -3.65
N ASP A 701 8.92 -40.19 -2.39
CA ASP A 701 8.70 -39.29 -1.24
C ASP A 701 9.45 -37.96 -1.45
N GLU A 702 10.71 -38.02 -1.90
CA GLU A 702 11.50 -36.83 -2.22
C GLU A 702 10.89 -36.00 -3.36
N VAL A 703 10.46 -36.63 -4.46
CA VAL A 703 9.82 -35.94 -5.59
C VAL A 703 8.47 -35.36 -5.18
N THR A 704 7.67 -36.12 -4.43
CA THR A 704 6.33 -35.70 -4.00
C THR A 704 6.44 -34.54 -3.02
N MET A 705 7.28 -34.64 -2.00
CA MET A 705 7.53 -33.56 -1.05
C MET A 705 8.11 -32.32 -1.74
N HIS A 706 9.02 -32.49 -2.71
CA HIS A 706 9.52 -31.37 -3.52
C HIS A 706 8.40 -30.69 -4.32
N ARG A 707 7.53 -31.45 -4.97
CA ARG A 707 6.37 -30.91 -5.71
C ARG A 707 5.35 -30.26 -4.79
N LEU A 708 5.07 -30.84 -3.63
CA LEU A 708 4.09 -30.35 -2.67
C LEU A 708 4.59 -29.07 -1.98
N THR A 709 5.89 -28.97 -1.70
CA THR A 709 6.54 -27.74 -1.24
C THR A 709 6.58 -26.67 -2.34
N ARG A 710 6.84 -27.02 -3.60
CA ARG A 710 6.69 -26.09 -4.75
C ARG A 710 5.24 -25.62 -4.89
N LEU A 711 4.27 -26.51 -4.92
CA LEU A 711 2.85 -26.19 -5.02
C LEU A 711 2.40 -25.29 -3.86
N TRP A 712 2.79 -25.61 -2.63
CA TRP A 712 2.48 -24.79 -1.46
C TRP A 712 3.15 -23.41 -1.54
N ARG A 713 4.40 -23.35 -2.02
CA ARG A 713 5.11 -22.08 -2.29
C ARG A 713 4.35 -21.27 -3.33
N ASP A 714 3.93 -21.88 -4.43
CA ASP A 714 3.21 -21.21 -5.50
C ASP A 714 1.82 -20.77 -5.04
N LEU A 715 1.11 -21.58 -4.25
CA LEU A 715 -0.17 -21.21 -3.64
C LEU A 715 -0.02 -20.04 -2.65
N ARG A 716 0.98 -20.10 -1.76
CA ARG A 716 1.21 -19.10 -0.71
C ARG A 716 1.70 -17.78 -1.28
N ILE A 717 2.70 -17.82 -2.16
CA ILE A 717 3.36 -16.64 -2.71
C ILE A 717 2.55 -16.03 -3.85
N HIS A 718 1.98 -16.84 -4.73
CA HIS A 718 1.29 -16.34 -5.92
C HIS A 718 -0.23 -16.35 -5.78
N VAL A 719 -0.86 -17.34 -5.15
CA VAL A 719 -2.33 -17.46 -5.25
C VAL A 719 -3.05 -16.60 -4.20
N ILE A 720 -2.79 -16.74 -2.90
CA ILE A 720 -3.59 -16.03 -1.89
C ILE A 720 -3.32 -14.52 -1.93
N GLY A 721 -2.05 -14.13 -1.93
CA GLY A 721 -1.64 -12.72 -2.00
C GLY A 721 -2.09 -12.07 -3.31
N SER A 722 -1.86 -12.72 -4.45
CA SER A 722 -2.30 -12.16 -5.73
C SER A 722 -3.80 -12.23 -5.93
N LEU A 723 -4.53 -13.18 -5.34
CA LEU A 723 -6.00 -13.20 -5.39
C LEU A 723 -6.58 -12.03 -4.60
N ALA A 724 -6.06 -11.75 -3.40
CA ALA A 724 -6.47 -10.58 -2.63
C ALA A 724 -6.10 -9.26 -3.35
N GLN A 725 -4.89 -9.17 -3.89
CA GLN A 725 -4.44 -8.01 -4.65
C GLN A 725 -5.23 -7.85 -5.95
N TRP A 726 -5.49 -8.94 -6.68
CA TRP A 726 -6.33 -8.96 -7.87
C TRP A 726 -7.76 -8.55 -7.55
N THR A 727 -8.31 -9.01 -6.43
CA THR A 727 -9.64 -8.57 -5.96
C THR A 727 -9.64 -7.07 -5.71
N MET A 728 -8.65 -6.53 -4.99
CA MET A 728 -8.52 -5.08 -4.78
C MET A 728 -8.35 -4.31 -6.08
N ASP A 729 -7.52 -4.81 -7.00
CA ASP A 729 -7.25 -4.17 -8.29
C ASP A 729 -8.48 -4.25 -9.21
N LEU A 730 -9.26 -5.33 -9.15
CA LEU A 730 -10.54 -5.50 -9.85
C LEU A 730 -11.57 -4.49 -9.34
N PHE A 731 -11.82 -4.44 -8.03
CA PHE A 731 -12.78 -3.48 -7.46
C PHE A 731 -12.33 -2.03 -7.62
N ARG A 732 -11.03 -1.75 -7.45
CA ARG A 732 -10.46 -0.43 -7.77
C ARG A 732 -10.62 -0.10 -9.25
N GLY A 733 -10.44 -1.08 -10.14
CA GLY A 733 -10.69 -0.98 -11.56
C GLY A 733 -12.17 -0.68 -11.87
N LEU A 734 -13.10 -1.37 -11.23
CA LEU A 734 -14.54 -1.15 -11.38
C LEU A 734 -14.95 0.24 -10.90
N ILE A 735 -14.55 0.65 -9.69
CA ILE A 735 -14.83 2.01 -9.17
C ILE A 735 -14.25 3.05 -10.12
N THR A 736 -12.98 2.93 -10.49
CA THR A 736 -12.33 3.91 -11.38
C THR A 736 -12.95 3.92 -12.77
N THR A 737 -13.50 2.80 -13.24
CA THR A 737 -14.23 2.71 -14.51
C THR A 737 -15.59 3.39 -14.40
N VAL A 738 -16.36 3.14 -13.35
CA VAL A 738 -17.64 3.83 -13.07
C VAL A 738 -17.40 5.33 -12.94
N GLU A 739 -16.41 5.75 -12.14
CA GLU A 739 -16.00 7.14 -12.02
C GLU A 739 -15.54 7.72 -13.35
N ARG A 740 -14.80 6.97 -14.16
CA ARG A 740 -14.36 7.41 -15.49
C ARG A 740 -15.56 7.60 -16.41
N ILE A 741 -16.51 6.68 -16.45
CA ILE A 741 -17.74 6.79 -17.26
C ILE A 741 -18.54 8.02 -16.82
N ILE A 742 -18.71 8.20 -15.51
CA ILE A 742 -19.40 9.38 -14.96
C ILE A 742 -18.67 10.66 -15.35
N ASN A 743 -17.36 10.72 -15.15
CA ASN A 743 -16.57 11.89 -15.49
C ASN A 743 -16.54 12.16 -17.00
N LEU A 744 -16.52 11.12 -17.85
CA LEU A 744 -16.55 11.24 -19.31
C LEU A 744 -17.89 11.80 -19.77
N MET A 745 -19.01 11.29 -19.23
CA MET A 745 -20.34 11.81 -19.53
C MET A 745 -20.51 13.23 -18.99
N ASP A 746 -20.05 13.51 -17.77
CA ASP A 746 -20.03 14.86 -17.22
C ASP A 746 -19.20 15.81 -18.11
N GLU A 747 -18.03 15.38 -18.60
CA GLU A 747 -17.18 16.16 -19.50
C GLU A 747 -17.85 16.39 -20.86
N TRP A 748 -18.51 15.37 -21.42
CA TRP A 748 -19.21 15.46 -22.69
C TRP A 748 -20.44 16.38 -22.62
N LEU A 749 -21.18 16.32 -21.51
CA LEU A 749 -22.37 17.14 -21.26
C LEU A 749 -22.03 18.59 -20.86
N ARG A 750 -20.78 18.90 -20.50
CA ARG A 750 -20.35 20.28 -20.21
C ARG A 750 -20.50 21.18 -21.42
N LEU A 751 -20.91 22.41 -21.13
CA LEU A 751 -21.01 23.46 -22.12
C LEU A 751 -19.66 24.16 -22.25
N ARG A 752 -19.24 24.32 -23.51
CA ARG A 752 -18.01 25.00 -23.90
C ARG A 752 -18.40 26.22 -24.73
N ARG A 753 -17.62 27.30 -24.60
CA ARG A 753 -17.80 28.52 -25.42
C ARG A 753 -17.66 28.13 -26.91
N GLY A 754 -18.65 28.49 -27.72
CA GLY A 754 -18.72 28.12 -29.16
C GLY A 754 -19.73 27.02 -29.53
N ASN A 755 -20.42 26.39 -28.57
CA ASN A 755 -21.47 25.41 -28.89
C ASN A 755 -22.71 26.06 -29.56
N SER A 756 -23.25 25.42 -30.60
CA SER A 756 -24.48 25.88 -31.28
C SER A 756 -25.67 25.93 -30.31
N ARG A 757 -26.67 26.79 -30.59
CA ARG A 757 -27.84 26.98 -29.70
C ARG A 757 -28.59 25.67 -29.44
N LEU A 758 -28.79 24.85 -30.47
CA LEU A 758 -29.45 23.55 -30.38
C LEU A 758 -28.65 22.57 -29.50
N LEU A 759 -27.33 22.48 -29.72
CA LEU A 759 -26.46 21.62 -28.92
C LEU A 759 -26.45 22.02 -27.43
N ARG A 760 -26.55 23.33 -27.13
CA ARG A 760 -26.65 23.81 -25.75
C ARG A 760 -27.92 23.36 -25.05
N VAL A 761 -29.08 23.43 -25.73
CA VAL A 761 -30.36 22.98 -25.18
C VAL A 761 -30.34 21.47 -24.94
N CYS A 762 -29.95 20.68 -25.96
CA CYS A 762 -29.85 19.23 -25.85
C CYS A 762 -28.93 18.79 -24.70
N LYS A 763 -27.72 19.37 -24.60
CA LYS A 763 -26.78 19.06 -23.52
C LYS A 763 -27.31 19.47 -22.14
N THR A 764 -28.08 20.55 -22.04
CA THR A 764 -28.65 20.98 -20.76
C THR A 764 -29.74 20.02 -20.28
N LEU A 765 -30.64 19.58 -21.16
CA LEU A 765 -31.67 18.58 -20.84
C LEU A 765 -31.04 17.22 -20.50
N ALA A 766 -30.10 16.77 -21.34
CA ALA A 766 -29.36 15.52 -21.09
C ALA A 766 -28.56 15.59 -19.79
N GLY A 767 -27.96 16.74 -19.47
CA GLY A 767 -27.25 16.96 -18.20
C GLY A 767 -28.15 16.90 -16.97
N MET A 768 -29.40 17.36 -17.07
CA MET A 768 -30.38 17.26 -15.98
C MET A 768 -30.79 15.82 -15.71
N LEU A 769 -31.08 15.04 -16.77
CA LEU A 769 -31.40 13.63 -16.65
C LEU A 769 -30.19 12.83 -16.14
N TRP A 770 -29.02 13.09 -16.73
CA TRP A 770 -27.76 12.45 -16.36
C TRP A 770 -27.40 12.69 -14.89
N PHE A 771 -27.66 13.86 -14.34
CA PHE A 771 -27.43 14.12 -12.91
C PHE A 771 -28.18 13.13 -12.01
N VAL A 772 -29.44 12.80 -12.33
CA VAL A 772 -30.23 11.82 -11.58
C VAL A 772 -29.65 10.42 -11.77
N VAL A 773 -29.32 10.04 -13.00
CA VAL A 773 -28.74 8.73 -13.32
C VAL A 773 -27.40 8.54 -12.60
N ALA A 774 -26.49 9.51 -12.72
CA ALA A 774 -25.19 9.48 -12.05
C ALA A 774 -25.34 9.41 -10.52
N TYR A 775 -26.30 10.14 -9.94
CA TYR A 775 -26.58 10.06 -8.51
C TYR A 775 -27.02 8.65 -8.10
N VAL A 776 -27.98 8.05 -8.82
CA VAL A 776 -28.48 6.70 -8.54
C VAL A 776 -27.38 5.66 -8.70
N VAL A 777 -26.59 5.74 -9.78
CA VAL A 777 -25.47 4.82 -10.04
C VAL A 777 -24.43 4.91 -8.92
N VAL A 778 -24.02 6.12 -8.52
CA VAL A 778 -23.06 6.29 -7.41
C VAL A 778 -23.65 5.74 -6.11
N PHE A 779 -24.90 6.07 -5.78
CA PHE A 779 -25.57 5.59 -4.58
C PHE A 779 -25.64 4.05 -4.55
N VAL A 780 -26.18 3.42 -5.60
CA VAL A 780 -26.32 1.96 -5.68
C VAL A 780 -24.95 1.30 -5.63
N PHE A 781 -23.99 1.76 -6.44
CA PHE A 781 -22.69 1.10 -6.51
C PHE A 781 -21.88 1.26 -5.21
N THR A 782 -21.75 2.47 -4.68
CA THR A 782 -20.88 2.72 -3.50
C THR A 782 -21.50 2.28 -2.18
N LEU A 783 -22.82 2.38 -2.02
CA LEU A 783 -23.50 2.09 -0.76
C LEU A 783 -24.08 0.68 -0.70
N LEU A 784 -24.67 0.21 -1.81
CA LEU A 784 -25.47 -1.02 -1.80
C LEU A 784 -24.73 -2.21 -2.41
N VAL A 785 -23.95 -2.03 -3.47
CA VAL A 785 -23.32 -3.15 -4.21
C VAL A 785 -21.89 -3.42 -3.76
N GLU A 786 -21.04 -2.39 -3.71
CA GLU A 786 -19.61 -2.56 -3.40
C GLU A 786 -19.39 -3.28 -2.06
N PRO A 787 -20.05 -2.91 -0.95
CA PRO A 787 -19.83 -3.59 0.34
C PRO A 787 -20.25 -5.08 0.35
N GLN A 788 -21.10 -5.50 -0.61
CA GLN A 788 -21.66 -6.86 -0.66
C GLN A 788 -20.76 -7.82 -1.42
N ILE A 789 -20.23 -7.37 -2.55
CA ILE A 789 -19.46 -8.23 -3.44
C ILE A 789 -17.98 -8.16 -3.11
N ASN A 790 -17.48 -7.04 -2.56
CA ASN A 790 -16.07 -6.89 -2.25
C ASN A 790 -15.74 -7.59 -0.91
N PRO A 791 -15.07 -8.76 -0.91
CA PRO A 791 -14.83 -9.52 0.32
C PRO A 791 -13.95 -8.77 1.32
N ILE A 792 -13.20 -7.76 0.87
CA ILE A 792 -12.33 -6.94 1.72
C ILE A 792 -13.12 -5.80 2.38
N LYS A 793 -14.17 -5.30 1.73
CA LYS A 793 -15.10 -4.30 2.29
C LYS A 793 -16.35 -4.92 2.91
N HIS A 794 -16.52 -6.23 2.80
CA HIS A 794 -17.59 -6.96 3.45
C HIS A 794 -17.30 -7.06 4.96
N PHE A 795 -17.64 -5.97 5.68
CA PHE A 795 -17.39 -5.86 7.10
C PHE A 795 -18.21 -6.91 7.88
N PRO A 796 -17.72 -7.36 9.06
CA PRO A 796 -18.50 -8.23 9.94
C PRO A 796 -19.90 -7.68 10.23
N VAL A 797 -20.06 -6.35 10.30
CA VAL A 797 -21.36 -5.68 10.46
C VAL A 797 -22.30 -6.00 9.30
N VAL A 798 -21.83 -5.98 8.05
CA VAL A 798 -22.65 -6.31 6.86
C VAL A 798 -23.10 -7.77 6.92
N THR A 799 -22.21 -8.69 7.30
CA THR A 799 -22.53 -10.10 7.52
C THR A 799 -23.59 -10.28 8.61
N VAL A 800 -23.41 -9.60 9.73
CA VAL A 800 -24.34 -9.66 10.88
C VAL A 800 -25.70 -9.10 10.47
N SER A 801 -25.74 -7.97 9.76
CA SER A 801 -26.98 -7.39 9.24
C SER A 801 -27.72 -8.34 8.30
N HIS A 802 -27.03 -9.09 7.41
CA HIS A 802 -27.68 -10.13 6.61
C HIS A 802 -28.34 -11.17 7.51
N LYS A 803 -27.59 -11.72 8.46
CA LYS A 803 -28.09 -12.78 9.34
C LYS A 803 -29.26 -12.32 10.22
N LEU A 804 -29.32 -11.03 10.57
CA LEU A 804 -30.41 -10.45 11.34
C LEU A 804 -31.68 -10.23 10.49
N ILE A 805 -31.54 -9.85 9.23
CA ILE A 805 -32.68 -9.51 8.36
C ILE A 805 -33.24 -10.75 7.64
N LEU A 806 -32.38 -11.71 7.29
CA LEU A 806 -32.75 -12.90 6.53
C LEU A 806 -33.91 -13.73 7.14
N PRO A 807 -34.01 -13.91 8.48
CA PRO A 807 -35.16 -14.58 9.10
C PRO A 807 -36.50 -13.85 8.87
N ALA A 808 -36.49 -12.54 8.59
CA ALA A 808 -37.72 -11.79 8.28
C ALA A 808 -38.22 -12.03 6.85
N TRP A 809 -37.44 -12.69 5.98
CA TRP A 809 -37.80 -12.95 4.59
C TRP A 809 -39.19 -13.55 4.39
N PRO A 810 -39.53 -14.73 4.96
CA PRO A 810 -40.81 -15.38 4.69
C PRO A 810 -42.00 -14.53 5.14
N VAL A 811 -41.85 -13.82 6.27
CA VAL A 811 -42.88 -12.98 6.87
C VAL A 811 -43.20 -11.77 6.01
N VAL A 812 -42.16 -11.09 5.51
CA VAL A 812 -42.34 -9.90 4.66
C VAL A 812 -42.86 -10.31 3.28
N VAL A 813 -42.39 -11.43 2.72
CA VAL A 813 -42.93 -12.00 1.47
C VAL A 813 -44.41 -12.34 1.63
N GLN A 814 -44.81 -13.00 2.71
CA GLN A 814 -46.23 -13.36 2.94
C GLN A 814 -47.14 -12.13 3.03
N LYS A 815 -46.67 -11.04 3.65
CA LYS A 815 -47.43 -9.78 3.73
C LYS A 815 -47.47 -9.02 2.41
N LEU A 816 -46.43 -9.11 1.58
CA LEU A 816 -46.37 -8.43 0.28
C LEU A 816 -47.01 -9.26 -0.84
N SER A 817 -47.06 -10.58 -0.71
CA SER A 817 -47.64 -11.48 -1.72
C SER A 817 -49.14 -11.27 -1.89
N THR A 818 -49.82 -10.77 -0.85
CA THR A 818 -51.25 -10.39 -0.91
C THR A 818 -51.50 -9.19 -1.83
N VAL A 819 -50.47 -8.38 -2.12
CA VAL A 819 -50.58 -7.16 -2.95
C VAL A 819 -49.85 -7.32 -4.29
N LEU A 820 -48.68 -7.94 -4.32
CA LEU A 820 -47.77 -7.98 -5.48
C LEU A 820 -47.67 -9.35 -6.16
N GLY A 821 -48.22 -10.41 -5.54
CA GLY A 821 -48.01 -11.79 -5.95
C GLY A 821 -46.66 -12.37 -5.50
N THR A 822 -46.61 -13.68 -5.27
CA THR A 822 -45.47 -14.38 -4.66
C THR A 822 -44.13 -14.21 -5.41
N PRO A 823 -44.06 -14.25 -6.76
CA PRO A 823 -42.80 -14.09 -7.48
C PRO A 823 -42.20 -12.68 -7.36
N MET A 824 -43.03 -11.64 -7.50
CA MET A 824 -42.59 -10.25 -7.37
C MET A 824 -42.26 -9.91 -5.91
N ALA A 825 -43.04 -10.41 -4.94
CA ALA A 825 -42.75 -10.24 -3.53
C ALA A 825 -41.41 -10.89 -3.14
N ASN A 826 -41.14 -12.13 -3.58
CA ASN A 826 -39.83 -12.78 -3.36
C ASN A 826 -38.68 -12.01 -4.02
N THR A 827 -38.88 -11.52 -5.24
CA THR A 827 -37.83 -10.76 -5.95
C THR A 827 -37.55 -9.41 -5.27
N LEU A 828 -38.60 -8.70 -4.85
CA LEU A 828 -38.49 -7.40 -4.17
C LEU A 828 -37.87 -7.55 -2.78
N VAL A 829 -38.38 -8.48 -1.96
CA VAL A 829 -37.84 -8.75 -0.62
C VAL A 829 -36.42 -9.24 -0.75
N GLY A 830 -36.14 -10.11 -1.72
CA GLY A 830 -34.81 -10.63 -1.91
C GLY A 830 -33.75 -9.64 -2.33
N SER A 831 -34.06 -8.83 -3.34
CA SER A 831 -33.21 -7.72 -3.72
C SER A 831 -33.01 -6.72 -2.57
N THR A 832 -34.04 -6.45 -1.77
CA THR A 832 -33.96 -5.56 -0.60
C THR A 832 -33.06 -6.12 0.49
N ILE A 833 -33.28 -7.37 0.91
CA ILE A 833 -32.50 -8.04 1.97
C ILE A 833 -31.03 -8.18 1.55
N TRP A 834 -30.77 -8.37 0.25
CA TRP A 834 -29.42 -8.44 -0.28
C TRP A 834 -28.72 -7.06 -0.35
N LEU A 835 -29.43 -5.98 -0.69
CA LEU A 835 -28.82 -4.65 -0.86
C LEU A 835 -28.71 -3.83 0.43
N VAL A 836 -29.70 -3.90 1.32
CA VAL A 836 -29.80 -3.06 2.53
C VAL A 836 -28.62 -3.20 3.51
N PRO A 837 -28.02 -4.39 3.75
CA PRO A 837 -26.95 -4.54 4.72
C PRO A 837 -25.73 -3.62 4.51
N GLY A 838 -25.42 -3.26 3.25
CA GLY A 838 -24.37 -2.30 2.91
C GLY A 838 -24.59 -0.92 3.54
N VAL A 839 -25.85 -0.50 3.71
CA VAL A 839 -26.22 0.77 4.37
C VAL A 839 -25.77 0.78 5.83
N PHE A 840 -25.92 -0.33 6.56
CA PHE A 840 -25.48 -0.41 7.96
C PHE A 840 -23.96 -0.33 8.10
N GLY A 841 -23.23 -1.00 7.19
CA GLY A 841 -21.77 -0.89 7.13
C GLY A 841 -21.31 0.56 6.93
N PHE A 842 -21.93 1.27 5.99
CA PHE A 842 -21.70 2.69 5.77
C PHE A 842 -22.07 3.54 6.99
N LEU A 843 -23.24 3.36 7.59
CA LEU A 843 -23.69 4.14 8.74
C LEU A 843 -22.76 3.98 9.94
N VAL A 844 -22.27 2.77 10.23
CA VAL A 844 -21.31 2.56 11.33
C VAL A 844 -20.03 3.36 11.09
N TRP A 845 -19.52 3.35 9.87
CA TRP A 845 -18.33 4.14 9.52
C TRP A 845 -18.60 5.64 9.57
N GLU A 846 -19.73 6.09 8.99
CA GLU A 846 -20.16 7.49 8.95
C GLU A 846 -20.33 8.05 10.37
N LEU A 847 -21.03 7.33 11.25
CA LEU A 847 -21.25 7.74 12.64
C LEU A 847 -19.95 7.76 13.46
N LYS A 848 -19.04 6.80 13.22
CA LYS A 848 -17.73 6.78 13.87
C LYS A 848 -16.87 8.00 13.50
N GLU A 849 -16.86 8.41 12.23
CA GLU A 849 -16.14 9.61 11.82
C GLU A 849 -16.85 10.88 12.30
N ASN A 850 -18.19 10.93 12.27
CA ASN A 850 -18.96 12.07 12.77
C ASN A 850 -18.76 12.31 14.27
N TRP A 851 -18.62 11.23 15.06
CA TRP A 851 -18.28 11.32 16.48
C TRP A 851 -17.01 12.14 16.73
N ARG A 852 -15.97 11.91 15.91
CA ARG A 852 -14.64 12.51 16.04
C ARG A 852 -14.58 13.98 15.61
N LEU A 853 -15.65 14.52 15.03
CA LEU A 853 -15.69 15.91 14.58
C LEU A 853 -15.75 16.91 15.73
N TYR A 854 -16.39 16.55 16.85
CA TYR A 854 -16.73 17.50 17.91
C TYR A 854 -15.65 17.63 18.98
N ARG A 855 -15.39 18.87 19.45
CA ARG A 855 -14.38 19.19 20.49
C ARG A 855 -14.56 18.36 21.76
N ALA A 856 -15.79 18.22 22.26
CA ALA A 856 -16.07 17.45 23.47
C ALA A 856 -15.99 15.91 23.28
N ASN A 857 -15.76 15.43 22.06
CA ASN A 857 -15.42 14.03 21.77
C ASN A 857 -13.92 13.82 21.51
N ARG A 858 -13.10 14.87 21.68
CA ARG A 858 -11.65 14.80 21.51
C ARG A 858 -11.07 13.76 22.49
N PRO A 859 -10.11 12.93 22.05
CA PRO A 859 -9.37 12.05 22.96
C PRO A 859 -8.61 12.87 24.01
N PRO A 860 -8.42 12.35 25.23
CA PRO A 860 -7.70 13.06 26.29
C PRO A 860 -6.20 13.22 25.97
N THR A 861 -5.62 12.28 25.22
CA THR A 861 -4.23 12.32 24.76
C THR A 861 -4.14 12.62 23.27
N ILE A 862 -3.03 13.25 22.85
CA ILE A 862 -2.75 13.44 21.43
C ILE A 862 -2.61 12.07 20.75
N ARG A 863 -3.09 11.96 19.51
CA ARG A 863 -3.10 10.71 18.76
C ARG A 863 -2.06 10.70 17.66
N ASN A 864 -1.69 9.49 17.27
CA ASN A 864 -0.90 9.25 16.07
C ASN A 864 -1.68 9.77 14.86
N LYS A 865 -1.00 10.55 14.03
CA LYS A 865 -1.55 11.15 12.82
C LYS A 865 -1.17 10.30 11.61
N SER A 866 -2.07 10.29 10.63
CA SER A 866 -1.81 9.65 9.34
C SER A 866 -1.06 10.58 8.40
N MET A 867 -0.20 10.01 7.58
CA MET A 867 0.57 10.66 6.52
C MET A 867 -0.02 10.33 5.15
N GLY A 868 0.13 11.28 4.23
CA GLY A 868 -0.13 11.08 2.81
C GLY A 868 -1.58 10.83 2.42
N SER A 869 -1.76 10.63 1.11
CA SER A 869 -3.08 10.41 0.48
C SER A 869 -3.73 9.06 0.84
N HIS A 870 -2.93 8.09 1.27
CA HIS A 870 -3.37 6.76 1.70
C HIS A 870 -3.69 6.67 3.20
N GLY A 871 -3.31 7.67 4.00
CA GLY A 871 -3.66 7.76 5.41
C GLY A 871 -2.95 6.73 6.28
N GLU A 872 -1.66 6.48 6.03
CA GLU A 872 -0.84 5.51 6.76
C GLU A 872 -0.09 6.18 7.92
N THR A 873 0.09 5.50 9.06
CA THR A 873 0.91 6.02 10.17
C THR A 873 2.38 5.63 9.97
N MET A 874 3.32 6.30 10.65
CA MET A 874 4.76 6.00 10.52
C MET A 874 5.06 4.52 10.82
N LEU A 875 4.51 4.02 11.92
CA LEU A 875 4.60 2.59 12.26
C LEU A 875 4.04 1.67 11.15
N ARG A 876 2.96 2.06 10.45
CA ARG A 876 2.39 1.25 9.36
C ARG A 876 3.23 1.28 8.10
N LEU A 877 4.00 2.34 7.85
CA LEU A 877 4.93 2.39 6.72
C LEU A 877 6.07 1.39 6.91
N LEU A 878 6.61 1.31 8.12
CA LEU A 878 7.80 0.53 8.47
C LEU A 878 7.51 -0.91 8.91
N ARG A 879 6.42 -1.17 9.63
CA ARG A 879 6.13 -2.50 10.18
C ARG A 879 5.59 -3.47 9.12
N PRO A 880 6.27 -4.58 8.81
CA PRO A 880 5.73 -5.61 7.92
C PRO A 880 4.41 -6.19 8.44
N GLY A 881 3.42 -6.36 7.56
CA GLY A 881 2.14 -6.98 7.94
C GLY A 881 1.16 -7.10 6.77
N PHE A 882 -0.01 -7.71 7.00
CA PHE A 882 -1.00 -7.92 5.94
C PHE A 882 -1.53 -6.58 5.37
N HIS A 883 -1.87 -5.64 6.26
CA HIS A 883 -2.32 -4.28 5.92
C HIS A 883 -1.32 -3.17 6.31
N SER A 884 -0.04 -3.52 6.51
CA SER A 884 1.05 -2.58 6.81
C SER A 884 2.32 -2.95 6.03
N GLY A 885 3.38 -2.16 6.17
CA GLY A 885 4.69 -2.40 5.58
C GLY A 885 4.79 -1.95 4.14
N THR A 886 4.30 -0.75 3.81
CA THR A 886 4.36 -0.20 2.44
C THR A 886 5.80 -0.13 1.95
N LEU A 887 6.73 0.34 2.78
CA LEU A 887 8.15 0.41 2.44
C LEU A 887 8.78 -1.00 2.35
N PRO A 888 8.69 -1.90 3.36
CA PRO A 888 9.18 -3.27 3.26
C PRO A 888 8.66 -4.03 2.03
N LYS A 889 7.36 -3.89 1.70
CA LYS A 889 6.76 -4.54 0.52
C LYS A 889 7.25 -3.94 -0.78
N ALA A 890 7.45 -2.63 -0.82
CA ALA A 890 7.96 -1.94 -1.99
C ALA A 890 9.38 -2.42 -2.31
N PHE A 891 10.28 -2.37 -1.32
CA PHE A 891 11.65 -2.87 -1.48
C PHE A 891 11.68 -4.37 -1.78
N ALA A 892 10.89 -5.21 -1.10
CA ALA A 892 10.82 -6.64 -1.42
C ALA A 892 10.35 -6.92 -2.85
N THR A 893 9.43 -6.10 -3.38
CA THR A 893 8.98 -6.23 -4.77
C THR A 893 10.06 -5.78 -5.75
N LEU A 894 10.82 -4.74 -5.43
CA LEU A 894 11.99 -4.31 -6.22
C LEU A 894 13.07 -5.39 -6.24
N ARG A 895 13.47 -5.93 -5.09
CA ARG A 895 14.45 -7.03 -4.98
C ARG A 895 14.06 -8.23 -5.83
N ARG A 896 12.79 -8.66 -5.76
CA ARG A 896 12.28 -9.76 -6.61
C ARG A 896 12.29 -9.44 -8.10
N ALA A 897 12.11 -8.17 -8.50
CA ALA A 897 12.18 -7.77 -9.90
C ALA A 897 13.63 -7.88 -10.42
N PHE A 898 14.61 -7.40 -9.65
CA PHE A 898 16.03 -7.55 -9.97
C PHE A 898 16.47 -9.02 -10.02
N GLN A 899 16.00 -9.85 -9.09
CA GLN A 899 16.26 -11.31 -9.11
C GLN A 899 15.68 -11.99 -10.36
N GLY A 900 14.56 -11.49 -10.89
CA GLY A 900 13.95 -12.01 -12.11
C GLY A 900 14.60 -11.52 -13.41
N GLY A 901 15.74 -10.83 -13.34
CA GLY A 901 16.43 -10.27 -14.51
C GLY A 901 15.75 -9.06 -15.13
N GLU A 902 14.80 -8.42 -14.42
CA GLU A 902 14.17 -7.19 -14.91
C GLU A 902 15.18 -6.03 -14.81
N SER A 903 15.33 -5.25 -15.89
CA SER A 903 16.23 -4.10 -15.87
C SER A 903 15.78 -3.04 -14.87
N VAL A 904 16.67 -2.12 -14.51
CA VAL A 904 16.35 -0.93 -13.71
C VAL A 904 15.18 -0.14 -14.33
N GLU A 905 15.10 -0.15 -15.66
CA GLU A 905 14.04 0.48 -16.44
C GLU A 905 12.80 -0.41 -16.62
N GLY A 906 12.71 -1.54 -15.93
CA GLY A 906 11.54 -2.39 -15.88
C GLY A 906 10.28 -1.61 -15.50
N ARG A 907 9.13 -1.98 -16.08
CA ARG A 907 7.84 -1.34 -15.72
C ARG A 907 7.53 -1.54 -14.24
N ARG A 908 7.86 -2.70 -13.68
CA ARG A 908 7.64 -3.00 -12.25
C ARG A 908 8.59 -2.20 -11.37
N CYS A 909 9.87 -2.11 -11.75
CA CYS A 909 10.90 -1.33 -11.06
C CYS A 909 10.53 0.16 -10.99
N ARG A 910 10.18 0.77 -12.13
CA ARG A 910 9.73 2.17 -12.20
C ARG A 910 8.49 2.42 -11.35
N ARG A 911 7.49 1.54 -11.42
CA ARG A 911 6.26 1.66 -10.61
C ARG A 911 6.58 1.66 -9.12
N MET A 912 7.51 0.81 -8.68
CA MET A 912 7.81 0.70 -7.27
C MET A 912 8.71 1.82 -6.74
N ARG A 913 9.68 2.30 -7.53
CA ARG A 913 10.42 3.53 -7.23
C ARG A 913 9.51 4.75 -7.13
N ALA A 914 8.50 4.87 -8.00
CA ALA A 914 7.51 5.92 -7.90
C ALA A 914 6.66 5.82 -6.61
N THR A 915 6.37 4.61 -6.13
CA THR A 915 5.72 4.39 -4.83
C THR A 915 6.61 4.87 -3.68
N ILE A 916 7.90 4.53 -3.70
CA ILE A 916 8.88 4.95 -2.69
C ILE A 916 9.02 6.48 -2.67
N ARG A 917 9.24 7.11 -3.82
CA ARG A 917 9.32 8.57 -3.94
C ARG A 917 8.04 9.27 -3.47
N ARG A 918 6.87 8.66 -3.67
CA ARG A 918 5.62 9.18 -3.12
C ARG A 918 5.61 9.15 -1.58
N VAL A 919 6.14 8.09 -0.96
CA VAL A 919 6.26 8.03 0.51
C VAL A 919 7.22 9.10 1.02
N GLU A 920 8.36 9.32 0.35
CA GLU A 920 9.30 10.40 0.69
C GLU A 920 8.62 11.78 0.68
N ILE A 921 7.83 12.06 -0.36
CA ILE A 921 7.05 13.31 -0.47
C ILE A 921 5.99 13.41 0.64
N ASP A 922 5.30 12.31 0.96
CA ASP A 922 4.27 12.28 2.00
C ASP A 922 4.88 12.52 3.40
N VAL A 923 6.08 11.97 3.67
CA VAL A 923 6.85 12.22 4.91
C VAL A 923 7.35 13.65 4.97
N ARG A 924 7.95 14.16 3.88
CA ARG A 924 8.40 15.57 3.78
C ARG A 924 7.27 16.53 4.15
N ARG A 925 6.12 16.39 3.47
CA ARG A 925 4.93 17.22 3.71
C ARG A 925 4.40 17.07 5.14
N PHE A 926 4.51 15.88 5.74
CA PHE A 926 4.09 15.67 7.12
C PHE A 926 4.97 16.45 8.11
N VAL A 927 6.30 16.38 7.96
CA VAL A 927 7.24 17.11 8.81
C VAL A 927 7.11 18.63 8.62
N GLU A 928 7.00 19.10 7.37
CA GLU A 928 6.76 20.53 7.08
C GLU A 928 5.48 21.05 7.77
N ARG A 929 4.38 20.28 7.72
CA ARG A 929 3.07 20.70 8.23
C ARG A 929 2.91 20.55 9.74
N GLU A 930 3.59 19.59 10.37
CA GLU A 930 3.43 19.31 11.80
C GLU A 930 4.55 19.91 12.65
N LEU A 931 5.80 19.90 12.16
CA LEU A 931 6.96 20.40 12.90
C LEU A 931 7.30 21.84 12.48
N LEU A 932 7.62 22.05 11.20
CA LEU A 932 8.15 23.35 10.76
C LEU A 932 7.11 24.45 10.88
N ARG A 933 5.84 24.15 10.56
CA ARG A 933 4.74 25.11 10.73
C ARG A 933 4.48 25.46 12.19
N LEU A 934 4.65 24.51 13.11
CA LEU A 934 4.50 24.75 14.54
C LEU A 934 5.59 25.70 15.05
N LEU A 935 6.84 25.48 14.64
CA LEU A 935 7.98 26.34 14.97
C LEU A 935 7.86 27.74 14.36
N ALA A 936 7.38 27.85 13.12
CA ALA A 936 7.13 29.14 12.47
C ALA A 936 6.07 29.97 13.21
N ASP A 937 5.03 29.33 13.74
CA ASP A 937 3.97 29.99 14.52
C ASP A 937 4.43 30.37 15.95
N SER A 938 5.54 29.82 16.45
CA SER A 938 6.05 30.05 17.82
C SER A 938 7.18 31.09 17.90
N GLU A 939 7.48 31.81 16.81
CA GLU A 939 8.59 32.80 16.74
C GLU A 939 9.97 32.19 17.02
N PHE A 940 10.11 30.86 16.84
CA PHE A 940 11.36 30.13 16.99
C PHE A 940 12.48 30.74 16.15
N LEU A 941 13.68 30.93 16.73
CA LEU A 941 14.82 31.59 16.06
C LEU A 941 14.48 32.93 15.40
N ALA A 942 13.65 33.76 16.05
CA ALA A 942 13.17 35.03 15.50
C ALA A 942 12.53 34.91 14.09
N GLY A 943 11.94 33.76 13.78
CA GLY A 943 11.29 33.49 12.50
C GLY A 943 12.21 33.02 11.38
N ALA A 944 13.38 32.44 11.71
CA ALA A 944 14.26 31.85 10.71
C ALA A 944 13.53 30.79 9.85
N GLU A 945 13.79 30.80 8.54
CA GLU A 945 13.19 29.83 7.62
C GLU A 945 13.83 28.45 7.80
N LEU A 946 13.00 27.47 8.16
CA LEU A 946 13.38 26.06 8.22
C LEU A 946 12.80 25.32 7.02
N ASN A 947 13.58 24.42 6.44
CA ASN A 947 13.13 23.61 5.31
C ASN A 947 13.58 22.15 5.46
N VAL A 948 12.81 21.23 4.91
CA VAL A 948 13.27 19.84 4.77
C VAL A 948 14.20 19.78 3.56
N SER A 949 15.49 19.55 3.76
CA SER A 949 16.46 19.43 2.66
C SER A 949 16.29 18.07 1.97
N PHE A 950 16.28 17.00 2.76
CA PHE A 950 16.33 15.63 2.26
C PHE A 950 15.41 14.69 3.06
N VAL A 951 14.86 13.68 2.37
CA VAL A 951 14.11 12.59 2.98
C VAL A 951 14.58 11.29 2.36
N GLN A 952 15.03 10.37 3.19
CA GLN A 952 15.41 9.03 2.78
C GLN A 952 14.53 8.01 3.50
N VAL A 953 14.08 7.01 2.75
CA VAL A 953 13.31 5.89 3.28
C VAL A 953 14.04 4.59 3.01
N ALA A 954 14.06 3.71 4.00
CA ALA A 954 14.64 2.38 3.95
C ALA A 954 13.60 1.33 4.33
N THR A 955 14.01 0.08 4.58
CA THR A 955 13.04 -0.99 4.89
C THR A 955 12.44 -0.84 6.29
N ASN A 956 13.26 -0.47 7.27
CA ASN A 956 12.91 -0.33 8.68
C ASN A 956 13.11 1.11 9.20
N ARG A 957 13.56 2.05 8.36
CA ARG A 957 13.95 3.40 8.78
C ARG A 957 13.42 4.49 7.85
N VAL A 958 13.12 5.65 8.42
CA VAL A 958 12.89 6.92 7.71
C VAL A 958 13.80 7.98 8.30
N VAL A 959 14.47 8.75 7.45
CA VAL A 959 15.41 9.82 7.84
C VAL A 959 14.96 11.11 7.17
N VAL A 960 14.89 12.19 7.94
CA VAL A 960 14.53 13.52 7.46
C VAL A 960 15.58 14.51 7.92
N GLU A 961 16.15 15.24 6.96
CA GLU A 961 17.08 16.34 7.23
C GLU A 961 16.34 17.67 7.22
N VAL A 962 16.54 18.46 8.25
CA VAL A 962 15.96 19.81 8.39
C VAL A 962 17.10 20.83 8.40
N SER A 963 17.18 21.63 7.35
CA SER A 963 18.11 22.74 7.24
C SER A 963 17.51 24.03 7.79
N CYS A 964 18.37 24.89 8.32
CA CYS A 964 18.02 26.24 8.74
C CYS A 964 18.67 27.23 7.76
N ALA A 965 17.92 28.22 7.28
CA ALA A 965 18.43 29.22 6.35
C ALA A 965 19.63 30.01 6.92
N ALA A 966 19.70 30.16 8.26
CA ALA A 966 20.84 30.78 8.93
C ALA A 966 22.11 29.91 8.87
N TRP A 967 21.97 28.58 8.79
CA TRP A 967 23.06 27.61 8.78
C TRP A 967 22.77 26.44 7.82
N PRO A 968 22.82 26.68 6.50
CA PRO A 968 22.39 25.68 5.52
C PRO A 968 23.32 24.46 5.44
N ALA A 969 24.59 24.61 5.84
CA ALA A 969 25.60 23.56 5.77
C ALA A 969 25.54 22.55 6.93
N ASP A 970 24.69 22.76 7.93
CA ASP A 970 24.73 22.04 9.21
C ASP A 970 23.32 21.52 9.59
N PRO A 971 22.66 20.68 8.75
CA PRO A 971 21.28 20.27 8.97
C PRO A 971 21.13 19.35 10.19
N ILE A 972 19.93 19.34 10.79
CA ILE A 972 19.58 18.38 11.84
C ILE A 972 18.93 17.16 11.21
N VAL A 973 19.21 15.98 11.75
CA VAL A 973 18.65 14.72 11.25
C VAL A 973 17.66 14.17 12.26
N VAL A 974 16.41 13.98 11.82
CA VAL A 974 15.36 13.30 12.58
C VAL A 974 15.09 11.95 11.94
N SER A 975 15.24 10.86 12.68
CA SER A 975 15.00 9.50 12.20
C SER A 975 13.89 8.78 12.97
N TRP A 976 13.24 7.84 12.27
CA TRP A 976 12.31 6.87 12.82
C TRP A 976 12.79 5.48 12.45
N GLU A 977 13.04 4.65 13.45
CA GLU A 977 13.63 3.33 13.28
C GLU A 977 12.75 2.27 13.92
N TYR A 978 12.40 1.25 13.15
CA TYR A 978 11.60 0.12 13.63
C TYR A 978 12.50 -1.06 13.96
N THR A 979 12.81 -1.22 15.25
CA THR A 979 13.73 -2.25 15.77
C THR A 979 13.12 -2.92 17.00
N ALA A 980 13.31 -4.23 17.15
CA ALA A 980 12.81 -5.02 18.29
C ALA A 980 11.30 -4.81 18.62
N GLU A 981 10.47 -4.76 17.57
CA GLU A 981 9.02 -4.50 17.64
C GLU A 981 8.59 -3.11 18.13
N LYS A 982 9.53 -2.20 18.40
CA LYS A 982 9.29 -0.82 18.84
C LYS A 982 9.65 0.19 17.75
N LEU A 983 9.02 1.36 17.81
CA LEU A 983 9.41 2.50 16.98
C LEU A 983 10.26 3.46 17.81
N VAL A 984 11.54 3.60 17.47
CA VAL A 984 12.49 4.51 18.11
C VAL A 984 12.59 5.79 17.27
N GLY A 985 12.53 6.95 17.92
CA GLY A 985 12.72 8.26 17.30
C GLY A 985 14.05 8.86 17.75
N GLU A 986 14.94 9.15 16.83
CA GLU A 986 16.26 9.68 17.17
C GLU A 986 16.50 11.03 16.50
N VAL A 987 17.18 11.92 17.23
CA VAL A 987 17.74 13.16 16.68
C VAL A 987 19.25 13.05 16.77
N TRP A 988 19.93 13.01 15.64
CA TRP A 988 21.38 12.86 15.62
C TRP A 988 22.06 14.19 15.98
N PRO A 989 23.10 14.20 16.83
CA PRO A 989 23.84 15.40 17.19
C PRO A 989 24.74 15.90 16.04
N THR A 990 25.09 17.18 16.09
CA THR A 990 25.96 17.94 15.14
C THR A 990 25.30 18.47 13.86
N GLY A 991 24.10 19.03 14.02
CA GLY A 991 23.60 20.07 13.12
C GLY A 991 23.70 21.45 13.79
N TRP A 992 22.86 22.38 13.34
CA TRP A 992 22.66 23.69 13.96
C TRP A 992 22.10 23.64 15.40
N VAL A 993 21.67 22.48 15.93
CA VAL A 993 21.25 22.32 17.34
C VAL A 993 22.32 22.79 18.33
N GLY A 994 23.60 22.54 18.00
CA GLY A 994 24.72 22.94 18.87
C GLY A 994 24.84 24.45 19.04
N ARG A 995 24.26 25.24 18.13
CA ARG A 995 24.30 26.70 18.11
C ARG A 995 23.08 27.35 18.78
N LEU A 996 22.09 26.55 19.18
CA LEU A 996 20.88 27.05 19.83
C LEU A 996 21.15 27.41 21.29
N GLY A 997 20.58 28.55 21.71
CA GLY A 997 20.42 28.88 23.13
C GLY A 997 19.47 27.91 23.84
N GLU A 998 19.44 27.96 25.17
CA GLU A 998 18.65 27.02 25.99
C GLU A 998 17.15 27.07 25.69
N ASP A 999 16.57 28.26 25.53
CA ASP A 999 15.14 28.45 25.25
C ASP A 999 14.72 27.88 23.88
N ASP A 1000 15.51 28.15 22.83
CA ASP A 1000 15.27 27.60 21.49
C ASP A 1000 15.46 26.07 21.50
N ARG A 1001 16.47 25.57 22.22
CA ARG A 1001 16.70 24.12 22.36
C ARG A 1001 15.53 23.43 23.05
N ALA A 1002 14.98 24.03 24.11
CA ALA A 1002 13.79 23.53 24.79
C ALA A 1002 12.55 23.56 23.88
N THR A 1003 12.36 24.65 23.12
CA THR A 1003 11.25 24.80 22.16
C THR A 1003 11.31 23.74 21.06
N LEU A 1004 12.50 23.52 20.47
CA LEU A 1004 12.72 22.48 19.47
C LEU A 1004 12.51 21.08 20.07
N GLY A 1005 13.01 20.84 21.29
CA GLY A 1005 12.80 19.58 22.01
C GLY A 1005 11.32 19.26 22.24
N ALA A 1006 10.52 20.25 22.64
CA ALA A 1006 9.07 20.12 22.79
C ALA A 1006 8.35 19.84 21.45
N ALA A 1007 8.77 20.52 20.37
CA ALA A 1007 8.22 20.33 19.03
C ALA A 1007 8.49 18.92 18.48
N VAL A 1008 9.74 18.45 18.59
CA VAL A 1008 10.13 17.10 18.16
C VAL A 1008 9.47 16.03 19.02
N SER A 1009 9.34 16.25 20.33
CA SER A 1009 8.58 15.37 21.23
C SER A 1009 7.12 15.20 20.78
N GLY A 1010 6.45 16.31 20.42
CA GLY A 1010 5.10 16.28 19.85
C GLY A 1010 5.02 15.55 18.51
N LEU A 1011 6.01 15.75 17.64
CA LEU A 1011 6.12 15.03 16.36
C LEU A 1011 6.25 13.51 16.60
N PHE A 1012 7.11 13.09 17.53
CA PHE A 1012 7.31 11.70 17.91
C PHE A 1012 6.03 11.04 18.44
N GLN A 1013 5.26 11.74 19.27
CA GLN A 1013 3.94 11.27 19.69
C GLN A 1013 2.93 11.19 18.54
N HIS A 1014 2.94 12.14 17.61
CA HIS A 1014 2.12 12.06 16.40
C HIS A 1014 2.52 10.93 15.45
N THR A 1015 3.77 10.46 15.49
CA THR A 1015 4.21 9.28 14.73
C THR A 1015 4.02 7.96 15.47
N GLY A 1016 3.85 7.99 16.79
CA GLY A 1016 3.72 6.82 17.66
C GLY A 1016 5.05 6.19 18.03
N VAL A 1017 6.06 7.02 18.29
CA VAL A 1017 7.37 6.60 18.80
C VAL A 1017 7.23 6.13 20.25
N ASP A 1018 7.84 4.99 20.56
CA ASP A 1018 7.84 4.38 21.88
C ASP A 1018 9.00 4.91 22.75
N GLU A 1019 10.17 5.12 22.14
CA GLU A 1019 11.41 5.54 22.80
C GLU A 1019 12.10 6.63 21.98
N ALA A 1020 12.65 7.66 22.63
CA ALA A 1020 13.32 8.76 21.94
C ALA A 1020 14.73 9.02 22.47
N ALA A 1021 15.66 9.35 21.58
CA ALA A 1021 17.06 9.63 21.89
C ALA A 1021 17.58 10.84 21.09
N GLY A 1022 18.58 11.55 21.62
CA GLY A 1022 19.23 12.66 20.92
C GLY A 1022 19.73 13.76 21.85
N PRO A 1023 20.33 14.84 21.29
CA PRO A 1023 20.89 15.96 22.07
C PRO A 1023 19.83 16.94 22.60
N LEU A 1024 18.55 16.69 22.30
CA LEU A 1024 17.41 17.52 22.72
C LEU A 1024 16.73 16.91 23.95
N PRO A 1025 16.06 17.73 24.78
CA PRO A 1025 15.23 17.24 25.88
C PRO A 1025 13.93 16.62 25.31
N LEU A 1026 14.00 15.34 24.93
CA LEU A 1026 12.91 14.61 24.28
C LEU A 1026 12.03 13.85 25.29
N ILE A 1027 10.70 13.97 25.17
CA ILE A 1027 9.72 13.32 26.06
C ILE A 1027 8.66 12.59 25.22
N VAL A 1028 8.62 11.27 25.32
CA VAL A 1028 7.63 10.42 24.63
C VAL A 1028 6.68 9.67 25.57
N ALA A 1029 7.03 9.57 26.86
CA ALA A 1029 6.19 8.94 27.88
C ALA A 1029 6.18 9.77 29.19
N PRO A 1030 5.03 9.95 29.86
CA PRO A 1030 3.67 9.52 29.46
C PRO A 1030 3.15 10.29 28.21
N PRO A 1031 2.14 9.76 27.50
CA PRO A 1031 1.56 10.44 26.35
C PRO A 1031 1.00 11.81 26.75
N PHE A 1032 1.26 12.83 25.94
CA PHE A 1032 0.81 14.20 26.20
C PHE A 1032 -0.71 14.25 26.19
N THR A 1033 -1.27 14.83 27.25
CA THR A 1033 -2.67 15.23 27.25
C THR A 1033 -2.85 16.39 26.28
N TRP A 1034 -4.05 16.53 25.73
CA TRP A 1034 -4.37 17.66 24.86
C TRP A 1034 -4.15 19.01 25.58
N GLU A 1035 -4.48 19.08 26.87
CA GLU A 1035 -4.33 20.29 27.69
C GLU A 1035 -2.85 20.65 27.87
N HIS A 1036 -2.01 19.66 28.19
CA HIS A 1036 -0.57 19.85 28.28
C HIS A 1036 0.02 20.30 26.94
N TRP A 1037 -0.41 19.68 25.83
CA TRP A 1037 0.01 20.08 24.48
C TRP A 1037 -0.37 21.52 24.15
N VAL A 1038 -1.57 21.97 24.50
CA VAL A 1038 -1.97 23.37 24.30
C VAL A 1038 -1.17 24.32 25.18
N CYS A 1039 -0.96 23.97 26.45
CA CYS A 1039 -0.24 24.81 27.41
C CYS A 1039 1.21 25.08 26.97
N MET A 1040 1.91 24.07 26.43
CA MET A 1040 3.28 24.23 25.91
C MET A 1040 3.41 25.28 24.79
N TRP A 1041 2.33 25.53 24.04
CA TRP A 1041 2.34 26.44 22.89
C TRP A 1041 1.48 27.70 23.09
N GLN A 1042 1.03 27.99 24.31
CA GLN A 1042 0.36 29.25 24.60
C GLN A 1042 1.40 30.38 24.69
N ARG A 1043 1.19 31.47 23.94
CA ARG A 1043 2.07 32.65 24.00
C ARG A 1043 1.91 33.35 25.34
N ARG A 1044 3.00 33.85 25.94
CA ARG A 1044 2.94 34.69 27.16
C ARG A 1044 2.08 35.94 26.85
N GLY A 1045 0.96 36.10 27.55
CA GLY A 1045 0.05 37.23 27.42
C GLY A 1045 -1.26 36.98 26.63
N GLU A 1046 -1.43 35.81 26.00
CA GLU A 1046 -2.75 35.43 25.47
C GLU A 1046 -3.71 35.03 26.61
N PRO A 1047 -5.00 35.43 26.58
CA PRO A 1047 -5.96 35.04 27.61
C PRO A 1047 -6.06 33.52 27.69
N ALA A 1048 -6.11 32.98 28.92
CA ALA A 1048 -6.21 31.55 29.15
C ALA A 1048 -7.34 30.95 28.29
N VAL A 1049 -6.98 30.05 27.38
CA VAL A 1049 -7.94 29.38 26.50
C VAL A 1049 -8.97 28.70 27.38
N GLN A 1050 -10.26 29.03 27.22
CA GLN A 1050 -11.37 28.28 27.82
C GLN A 1050 -11.34 26.85 27.25
N LEU A 1051 -10.53 25.99 27.86
CA LEU A 1051 -10.61 24.55 27.67
C LEU A 1051 -12.01 24.16 28.17
N ALA A 1052 -12.79 23.52 27.29
CA ALA A 1052 -14.07 22.97 27.71
C ALA A 1052 -13.77 22.00 28.85
N GLN A 1053 -14.19 22.36 30.07
CA GLN A 1053 -13.97 21.50 31.23
C GLN A 1053 -14.48 20.10 30.86
N PRO A 1054 -13.65 19.05 31.00
CA PRO A 1054 -14.20 17.70 31.01
C PRO A 1054 -15.30 17.71 32.05
N VAL A 1055 -16.47 17.14 31.73
CA VAL A 1055 -17.54 16.97 32.71
C VAL A 1055 -16.90 16.33 33.93
N SER A 1056 -16.83 17.08 35.04
CA SER A 1056 -16.15 16.65 36.25
C SER A 1056 -16.78 15.33 36.70
N GLU A 1057 -15.97 14.29 36.87
CA GLU A 1057 -16.40 13.02 37.46
C GLU A 1057 -16.93 13.16 38.91
N ASN A 1058 -16.80 14.35 39.52
CA ASN A 1058 -17.17 14.64 40.90
C ASN A 1058 -18.62 15.13 41.12
N ALA A 1059 -19.51 15.08 40.13
CA ALA A 1059 -20.90 15.53 40.29
C ALA A 1059 -21.90 14.43 40.70
N VAL A 1060 -21.43 13.27 41.18
CA VAL A 1060 -22.30 12.24 41.79
C VAL A 1060 -21.68 11.74 43.10
N SER A 1061 -21.47 12.66 44.05
CA SER A 1061 -21.60 12.34 45.47
C SER A 1061 -22.97 12.87 45.90
N LEU A 1062 -24.02 12.11 45.62
CA LEU A 1062 -25.25 12.26 46.40
C LEU A 1062 -24.91 11.74 47.80
N GLY A 1063 -25.00 12.64 48.78
CA GLY A 1063 -24.77 12.33 50.19
C GLY A 1063 -25.70 11.25 50.70
N SER A 1064 -25.25 10.63 51.80
CA SER A 1064 -26.04 9.92 52.83
C SER A 1064 -27.40 9.36 52.42
#